data_AF-A0A2S9ZY44-F1
#
_entry.id   AF-A0A2S9ZY44-F1
#
_cell.length_a   1.000
_cell.length_b   1.000
_cell.length_c   1.000
_cell.angle_alpha   90.00
_cell.angle_beta   90.00
_cell.angle_gamma   90.00
#
_symmetry.space_group_name_H-M   'P 1'
#
loop_
_entity.id
_entity.type
_entity.pdbx_description
1 polymer ?
#
loop_
_entity_poly.entity_id
_entity_poly.type
_entity_poly.pdbx_seq_one_letter_code
_entity_poly.pdbx_strand_id
1 'polypeptide(L)'
;MANPEFPCAPCRRIFRIKQAHDDHCKTPSHRQTLDTLRSGSAAVPTIPPGSLFCDACFTVVKEKEWPRHVSSPRHSKAVRFQKYQDAKREAEGNKGGVEVSPEEVDFGLVEVEQLSEKSYGAQKVQELTVKAGAEPCVIARGLFTTGKKSAGQARFTVQDFASRSVYIAPGQSRKIPVHFLPRNVLGVHTDTLTLLILVIHDSQNFDKADIATYTPVQIQRTVRGEVASSADREALAPTAPYIPKDERIFRAPRPDDSEVVRVPKGVAKEEFPENAPWAGKLPFYRPRPFLKETIENQPIGIQIKQVRRMVGGGVLSQHNYGEFWETLLQAEQLQEDIDLRNHDVEGATMRKGNVGGVWFLTVPGLIDRSPSVLKGDKIRIRISGQSNARWFEGFVSVVHGTDVGLRFHDSFKPTASDTFDVQFTLSWVSIRRQIQALRAGLARSGLLFPKELHGDRSNKLASWQLLNPRWFSPSIERNPEQRQAVLSIVYNTSGQAPFILYGPPGTGKTVTIVEACKHLVHYGHDSRLLLTAPSNAAADLLVERLSDLLKPDDMFRLNAPSRQTAEVSAKVKQYSRIKDGSTFMCPLLEELKSFKVIVSTCTSASILAGVGLPKGHFSHIFVDEAGQATEPQSVLLLAGTGRAVD
;
A
#
# COMPACT_ATOMS: atom_id res chain seq x y z
N MET A 1 -5.71 10.77 -16.40
CA MET A 1 -5.67 12.22 -16.25
C MET A 1 -5.41 12.86 -17.60
N ALA A 2 -6.03 14.03 -17.70
CA ALA A 2 -5.97 14.96 -18.80
C ALA A 2 -4.52 15.41 -19.07
N ASN A 3 -4.29 16.17 -20.14
CA ASN A 3 -2.93 16.62 -20.52
C ASN A 3 -2.44 17.60 -19.46
N PRO A 4 -1.20 18.10 -19.53
CA PRO A 4 -0.88 19.36 -18.90
C PRO A 4 -1.75 20.38 -19.62
N GLU A 5 -2.84 20.64 -18.95
CA GLU A 5 -3.85 21.58 -19.33
C GLU A 5 -3.34 22.87 -18.72
N PHE A 6 -2.96 23.84 -19.56
CA PHE A 6 -2.57 25.18 -19.15
C PHE A 6 -3.83 26.02 -19.13
N PRO A 7 -4.57 26.08 -17.99
CA PRO A 7 -5.80 26.81 -17.90
C PRO A 7 -5.49 28.29 -17.85
N CYS A 8 -5.93 29.00 -18.87
CA CYS A 8 -6.13 30.42 -18.74
C CYS A 8 -7.41 30.62 -17.90
N ALA A 9 -7.28 30.90 -16.60
CA ALA A 9 -8.41 31.08 -15.69
C ALA A 9 -9.43 32.16 -16.16
N PRO A 10 -9.00 33.31 -16.73
CA PRO A 10 -9.94 34.30 -17.27
C PRO A 10 -10.78 33.78 -18.44
N CYS A 11 -10.15 33.15 -19.45
CA CYS A 11 -10.85 32.64 -20.63
C CYS A 11 -11.39 31.21 -20.48
N ARG A 12 -11.14 30.57 -19.32
CA ARG A 12 -11.42 29.15 -19.01
C ARG A 12 -11.03 28.17 -20.14
N ARG A 13 -10.02 28.55 -20.92
CA ARG A 13 -9.46 27.75 -22.01
C ARG A 13 -8.26 27.01 -21.52
N ILE A 14 -8.15 25.79 -22.01
CA ILE A 14 -7.14 24.86 -21.60
C ILE A 14 -6.30 24.53 -22.82
N PHE A 15 -5.04 24.96 -22.76
CA PHE A 15 -4.08 24.67 -23.82
C PHE A 15 -3.32 23.42 -23.44
N ARG A 16 -2.95 22.61 -24.43
CA ARG A 16 -2.18 21.37 -24.22
C ARG A 16 -0.67 21.60 -24.36
N ILE A 17 -0.28 22.82 -24.72
CA ILE A 17 1.10 23.26 -24.98
C ILE A 17 1.25 24.64 -24.33
N LYS A 18 2.28 24.83 -23.50
CA LYS A 18 2.52 26.08 -22.75
C LYS A 18 2.68 27.29 -23.66
N GLN A 19 3.40 27.12 -24.78
CA GLN A 19 3.60 28.17 -25.76
C GLN A 19 2.26 28.65 -26.38
N ALA A 20 1.32 27.75 -26.64
CA ALA A 20 -0.01 28.10 -27.13
C ALA A 20 -0.87 28.83 -26.07
N HIS A 21 -0.67 28.52 -24.79
CA HIS A 21 -1.27 29.29 -23.69
C HIS A 21 -0.69 30.70 -23.63
N ASP A 22 0.65 30.82 -23.69
CA ASP A 22 1.34 32.10 -23.57
C ASP A 22 1.06 33.01 -24.78
N ASP A 23 0.91 32.44 -25.97
CA ASP A 23 0.47 33.15 -27.17
C ASP A 23 -1.01 33.56 -27.06
N HIS A 24 -1.88 32.69 -26.52
CA HIS A 24 -3.27 33.04 -26.22
C HIS A 24 -3.38 34.22 -25.25
N CYS A 25 -2.58 34.25 -24.18
CA CYS A 25 -2.58 35.34 -23.20
C CYS A 25 -2.20 36.70 -23.81
N LYS A 26 -1.54 36.72 -24.97
CA LYS A 26 -1.20 37.94 -25.73
C LYS A 26 -2.29 38.36 -26.72
N THR A 27 -3.33 37.55 -26.95
CA THR A 27 -4.38 37.85 -27.94
C THR A 27 -5.34 38.96 -27.48
N PRO A 28 -5.89 39.77 -28.41
CA PRO A 28 -6.91 40.78 -28.10
C PRO A 28 -8.16 40.21 -27.40
N SER A 29 -8.55 38.99 -27.77
CA SER A 29 -9.69 38.27 -27.18
C SER A 29 -9.48 37.92 -25.70
N HIS A 30 -8.24 37.58 -25.30
CA HIS A 30 -7.91 37.31 -23.91
C HIS A 30 -8.01 38.59 -23.04
N ARG A 31 -7.53 39.73 -23.55
CA ARG A 31 -7.68 41.03 -22.88
C ARG A 31 -9.14 41.42 -22.70
N GLN A 32 -9.97 41.30 -23.74
CA GLN A 32 -11.41 41.57 -23.64
C GLN A 32 -12.09 40.73 -22.55
N THR A 33 -11.74 39.44 -22.44
CA THR A 33 -12.32 38.55 -21.42
C THR A 33 -11.90 38.92 -19.99
N LEU A 34 -10.66 39.37 -19.81
CA LEU A 34 -10.18 39.93 -18.55
C LEU A 34 -10.92 41.21 -18.16
N ASP A 35 -11.22 42.07 -19.14
CA ASP A 35 -11.96 43.31 -18.92
C ASP A 35 -13.44 43.04 -18.57
N THR A 36 -14.07 42.02 -19.17
CA THR A 36 -15.43 41.56 -18.82
C THR A 36 -15.53 40.98 -17.40
N LEU A 37 -14.54 40.18 -16.99
CA LEU A 37 -14.49 39.61 -15.63
C LEU A 37 -14.25 40.68 -14.56
N ARG A 38 -13.47 41.72 -14.87
CA ARG A 38 -13.24 42.86 -13.98
C ARG A 38 -14.47 43.77 -13.83
N SER A 39 -15.40 43.73 -14.79
CA SER A 39 -16.61 44.58 -14.81
C SER A 39 -17.87 43.89 -14.26
N GLY A 40 -17.78 42.65 -13.76
CA GLY A 40 -18.88 41.97 -13.04
C GLY A 40 -20.10 41.61 -13.89
N SER A 41 -20.00 41.74 -15.22
CA SER A 41 -21.05 41.40 -16.17
C SER A 41 -20.85 39.97 -16.66
N ALA A 42 -21.75 39.04 -16.27
CA ALA A 42 -21.74 37.66 -16.77
C ALA A 42 -22.11 37.65 -18.27
N ALA A 43 -21.11 37.85 -19.13
CA ALA A 43 -21.30 37.69 -20.56
C ALA A 43 -21.45 36.20 -20.91
N VAL A 44 -22.60 35.85 -21.48
CA VAL A 44 -22.89 34.54 -22.07
C VAL A 44 -21.76 34.19 -23.08
N PRO A 45 -21.12 33.01 -22.99
CA PRO A 45 -20.07 32.64 -23.93
C PRO A 45 -20.63 32.61 -25.35
N THR A 46 -19.94 33.25 -26.29
CA THR A 46 -20.34 33.29 -27.70
C THR A 46 -20.22 31.89 -28.29
N ILE A 47 -21.35 31.24 -28.54
CA ILE A 47 -21.43 29.87 -29.07
C ILE A 47 -21.19 29.92 -30.59
N PRO A 48 -20.16 29.26 -31.13
CA PRO A 48 -19.94 29.20 -32.57
C PRO A 48 -21.14 28.53 -33.28
N PRO A 49 -21.53 28.97 -34.49
CA PRO A 49 -22.61 28.33 -35.25
C PRO A 49 -22.38 26.82 -35.41
N GLY A 50 -23.40 26.02 -35.14
CA GLY A 50 -23.33 24.54 -35.20
C GLY A 50 -22.65 23.89 -33.98
N SER A 51 -22.60 24.58 -32.85
CA SER A 51 -22.12 24.05 -31.56
C SER A 51 -23.13 24.36 -30.44
N LEU A 52 -23.10 23.57 -29.37
CA LEU A 52 -23.93 23.67 -28.18
C LEU A 52 -23.03 23.74 -26.94
N PHE A 53 -23.39 24.53 -25.94
CA PHE A 53 -22.67 24.58 -24.67
C PHE A 53 -23.28 23.57 -23.68
N CYS A 54 -22.45 22.73 -23.08
CA CYS A 54 -22.87 21.81 -22.01
C CYS A 54 -22.55 22.39 -20.65
N ASP A 55 -23.59 22.69 -19.85
CA ASP A 55 -23.43 23.22 -18.50
C ASP A 55 -22.78 22.22 -17.53
N ALA A 56 -23.11 20.93 -17.65
CA ALA A 56 -22.58 19.88 -16.78
C ALA A 56 -21.08 19.62 -16.98
N CYS A 57 -20.60 19.76 -18.22
CA CYS A 57 -19.18 19.57 -18.55
C CYS A 57 -18.43 20.91 -18.66
N PHE A 58 -19.14 22.03 -18.68
CA PHE A 58 -18.65 23.38 -18.93
C PHE A 58 -17.84 23.49 -20.24
N THR A 59 -18.30 22.83 -21.31
CA THR A 59 -17.60 22.75 -22.60
C THR A 59 -18.53 23.03 -23.78
N VAL A 60 -18.02 23.73 -24.80
CA VAL A 60 -18.69 23.83 -26.11
C VAL A 60 -18.44 22.55 -26.91
N VAL A 61 -19.50 21.95 -27.41
CA VAL A 61 -19.51 20.68 -28.15
C VAL A 61 -20.19 20.93 -29.48
N LYS A 62 -19.63 20.42 -30.59
CA LYS A 62 -20.29 20.55 -31.89
C LYS A 62 -21.64 19.84 -31.87
N GLU A 63 -22.64 20.41 -32.51
CA GLU A 63 -24.02 19.89 -32.50
C GLU A 63 -24.08 18.44 -33.01
N LYS A 64 -23.27 18.10 -34.03
CA LYS A 64 -23.10 16.74 -34.56
C LYS A 64 -22.54 15.74 -33.55
N GLU A 65 -21.77 16.19 -32.55
CA GLU A 65 -21.13 15.35 -31.53
C GLU A 65 -21.92 15.33 -30.21
N TRP A 66 -22.99 16.13 -30.11
CA TRP A 66 -23.80 16.26 -28.90
C TRP A 66 -24.38 14.92 -28.40
N PRO A 67 -24.97 14.05 -29.24
CA PRO A 67 -25.51 12.77 -28.76
C PRO A 67 -24.42 11.86 -28.16
N ARG A 68 -23.22 11.88 -28.74
CA ARG A 68 -22.05 11.13 -28.25
C ARG A 68 -21.47 11.73 -26.98
N HIS A 69 -21.52 13.05 -26.84
CA HIS A 69 -21.11 13.75 -25.62
C HIS A 69 -22.03 13.40 -24.44
N VAL A 70 -23.35 13.52 -24.61
CA VAL A 70 -24.34 13.28 -23.53
C VAL A 70 -24.34 11.81 -23.09
N SER A 71 -24.13 10.87 -24.01
CA SER A 71 -23.99 9.43 -23.70
C SER A 71 -22.62 9.04 -23.13
N SER A 72 -21.66 9.97 -23.05
CA SER A 72 -20.32 9.67 -22.57
C SER A 72 -20.29 9.41 -21.04
N PRO A 73 -19.46 8.46 -20.56
CA PRO A 73 -19.27 8.24 -19.13
C PRO A 73 -18.79 9.48 -18.36
N ARG A 74 -18.05 10.38 -19.03
CA ARG A 74 -17.57 11.64 -18.46
C ARG A 74 -18.73 12.60 -18.20
N HIS A 75 -19.64 12.76 -19.16
CA HIS A 75 -20.83 13.59 -19.01
C HIS A 75 -21.77 13.02 -17.93
N SER A 76 -22.04 11.71 -17.95
CA SER A 76 -22.89 11.07 -16.93
C SER A 76 -22.34 11.25 -15.51
N LYS A 77 -21.01 11.12 -15.33
CA LYS A 77 -20.35 11.41 -14.04
C LYS A 77 -20.45 12.88 -13.66
N ALA A 78 -20.22 13.80 -14.60
CA ALA A 78 -20.31 15.24 -14.35
C ALA A 78 -21.73 15.65 -13.94
N VAL A 79 -22.76 15.15 -14.62
CA VAL A 79 -24.17 15.37 -14.26
C VAL A 79 -24.49 14.80 -12.88
N ARG A 80 -24.03 13.59 -12.55
CA ARG A 80 -24.22 13.01 -11.21
C ARG A 80 -23.53 13.83 -10.12
N PHE A 81 -22.31 14.28 -10.38
CA PHE A 81 -21.55 15.12 -9.46
C PHE A 81 -22.23 16.47 -9.24
N GLN A 82 -22.72 17.10 -10.31
CA GLN A 82 -23.47 18.35 -10.22
C GLN A 82 -24.76 18.17 -9.43
N LYS A 83 -25.57 17.13 -9.72
CA LYS A 83 -26.76 16.79 -8.92
C LYS A 83 -26.43 16.58 -7.45
N TYR A 84 -25.31 15.93 -7.14
CA TYR A 84 -24.86 15.75 -5.77
C TYR A 84 -24.43 17.08 -5.11
N GLN A 85 -23.68 17.93 -5.82
CA GLN A 85 -23.27 19.25 -5.34
C GLN A 85 -24.45 20.18 -5.11
N ASP A 86 -25.42 20.18 -6.03
CA ASP A 86 -26.65 20.98 -5.91
C ASP A 86 -27.50 20.49 -4.74
N ALA A 87 -27.70 19.17 -4.61
CA ALA A 87 -28.40 18.59 -3.47
C ALA A 87 -27.68 18.86 -2.14
N LYS A 88 -26.34 18.84 -2.12
CA LYS A 88 -25.53 19.18 -0.96
C LYS A 88 -25.70 20.66 -0.59
N ARG A 89 -25.58 21.57 -1.56
CA ARG A 89 -25.76 23.02 -1.36
C ARG A 89 -27.18 23.33 -0.88
N GLU A 90 -28.19 22.66 -1.41
CA GLU A 90 -29.58 22.79 -0.96
C GLU A 90 -29.78 22.24 0.46
N ALA A 91 -29.10 21.15 0.83
CA ALA A 91 -29.14 20.60 2.18
C ALA A 91 -28.44 21.50 3.20
N GLU A 92 -27.33 22.14 2.82
CA GLU A 92 -26.56 23.08 3.65
C GLU A 92 -27.17 24.49 3.68
N GLY A 93 -27.97 24.86 2.68
CA GLY A 93 -28.59 26.18 2.61
C GLY A 93 -29.60 26.45 3.73
N ASN A 94 -29.64 27.69 4.22
CA ASN A 94 -30.75 28.19 5.02
C ASN A 94 -32.04 28.16 4.18
N LYS A 95 -33.13 27.64 4.72
CA LYS A 95 -34.39 27.48 3.97
C LYS A 95 -35.61 27.41 4.90
N GLY A 96 -36.80 27.60 4.32
CA GLY A 96 -38.06 27.65 5.07
C GLY A 96 -38.13 28.78 6.10
N GLY A 97 -37.49 29.92 5.83
CA GLY A 97 -37.46 31.06 6.75
C GLY A 97 -36.62 30.85 8.02
N VAL A 98 -35.83 29.77 8.09
CA VAL A 98 -34.95 29.46 9.24
C VAL A 98 -33.49 29.61 8.84
N GLU A 99 -32.74 30.35 9.66
CA GLU A 99 -31.32 30.61 9.48
C GLU A 99 -30.52 29.82 10.53
N VAL A 100 -29.51 29.05 10.08
CA VAL A 100 -28.62 28.28 10.96
C VAL A 100 -27.17 28.73 10.73
N SER A 101 -26.47 29.15 11.78
CA SER A 101 -25.10 29.65 11.69
C SER A 101 -24.22 29.14 12.83
N PRO A 102 -22.90 28.98 12.64
CA PRO A 102 -22.13 29.11 11.40
C PRO A 102 -22.43 28.00 10.37
N GLU A 103 -21.95 28.13 9.12
CA GLU A 103 -22.07 27.11 8.06
C GLU A 103 -21.23 25.85 8.35
N GLU A 104 -20.09 26.03 9.01
CA GLU A 104 -19.22 24.97 9.53
C GLU A 104 -18.98 25.20 11.04
N VAL A 105 -19.16 24.14 11.84
CA VAL A 105 -18.83 24.13 13.26
C VAL A 105 -17.44 23.52 13.41
N ASP A 106 -16.41 24.36 13.43
CA ASP A 106 -15.02 23.95 13.59
C ASP A 106 -14.55 24.12 15.05
N PHE A 107 -14.12 23.02 15.66
CA PHE A 107 -13.54 22.99 17.01
C PHE A 107 -12.04 23.32 17.04
N GLY A 108 -11.43 23.48 15.86
CA GLY A 108 -10.01 23.73 15.67
C GLY A 108 -9.13 22.58 16.14
N LEU A 109 -7.85 22.90 16.39
CA LEU A 109 -6.89 21.97 16.97
C LEU A 109 -7.15 21.79 18.47
N VAL A 110 -7.18 20.54 18.91
CA VAL A 110 -7.18 20.12 20.31
C VAL A 110 -5.84 19.46 20.58
N GLU A 111 -5.03 20.09 21.42
CA GLU A 111 -3.72 19.56 21.82
C GLU A 111 -3.89 18.26 22.60
N VAL A 112 -2.99 17.29 22.35
CA VAL A 112 -3.02 15.99 23.04
C VAL A 112 -2.94 16.14 24.55
N GLU A 113 -2.19 17.14 25.03
CA GLU A 113 -2.01 17.46 26.45
C GLU A 113 -3.30 17.94 27.13
N GLN A 114 -4.25 18.49 26.37
CA GLN A 114 -5.56 18.92 26.89
C GLN A 114 -6.49 17.73 27.16
N LEU A 115 -6.13 16.52 26.74
CA LEU A 115 -6.85 15.28 26.98
C LEU A 115 -6.38 14.62 28.29
N SER A 116 -6.69 15.22 29.45
CA SER A 116 -6.30 14.63 30.74
C SER A 116 -7.01 13.31 31.04
N GLU A 117 -6.29 12.35 31.65
CA GLU A 117 -6.77 10.98 31.97
C GLU A 117 -7.98 10.93 32.93
N LYS A 118 -8.30 12.03 33.63
CA LYS A 118 -9.32 12.06 34.70
C LYS A 118 -10.70 12.56 34.26
N SER A 119 -10.85 12.94 33.00
CA SER A 119 -12.14 13.30 32.40
C SER A 119 -12.28 12.52 31.11
N TYR A 120 -13.27 11.63 31.04
CA TYR A 120 -13.64 10.97 29.78
C TYR A 120 -14.03 12.05 28.75
N GLY A 121 -13.04 12.49 27.96
CA GLY A 121 -13.17 13.46 26.88
C GLY A 121 -12.98 14.91 27.31
N ALA A 122 -11.98 15.59 26.76
CA ALA A 122 -12.00 17.05 26.69
C ALA A 122 -13.24 17.46 25.87
N GLN A 123 -14.31 17.83 26.56
CA GLN A 123 -15.55 18.26 25.93
C GLN A 123 -15.39 19.73 25.54
N LYS A 124 -14.87 20.00 24.33
CA LYS A 124 -15.03 21.33 23.75
C LYS A 124 -16.48 21.51 23.33
N VAL A 125 -17.01 22.71 23.57
CA VAL A 125 -18.38 23.08 23.20
C VAL A 125 -18.31 24.26 22.25
N GLN A 126 -18.96 24.13 21.10
CA GLN A 126 -19.14 25.21 20.15
C GLN A 126 -20.64 25.46 19.97
N GLU A 127 -21.03 26.72 19.81
CA GLU A 127 -22.44 27.09 19.69
C GLU A 127 -22.88 27.17 18.23
N LEU A 128 -23.98 26.48 17.91
CA LEU A 128 -24.72 26.63 16.66
C LEU A 128 -25.98 27.45 16.93
N THR A 129 -26.18 28.55 16.22
CA THR A 129 -27.34 29.43 16.37
C THR A 129 -28.41 29.07 15.34
N VAL A 130 -29.64 28.88 15.78
CA VAL A 130 -30.82 28.73 14.93
C VAL A 130 -31.73 29.93 15.15
N LYS A 131 -32.06 30.65 14.09
CA LYS A 131 -32.90 31.85 14.12
C LYS A 131 -34.15 31.64 13.30
N ALA A 132 -35.30 31.91 13.90
CA ALA A 132 -36.59 31.90 13.23
C ALA A 132 -36.79 33.22 12.47
N GLY A 133 -37.38 33.13 11.27
CA GLY A 133 -37.79 34.26 10.46
C GLY A 133 -39.09 34.87 10.94
N ALA A 134 -40.00 35.19 10.02
CA ALA A 134 -41.31 35.76 10.35
C ALA A 134 -42.26 34.75 11.03
N GLU A 135 -42.05 33.45 10.79
CA GLU A 135 -42.85 32.38 11.36
C GLU A 135 -42.10 31.70 12.52
N PRO A 136 -42.80 31.24 13.57
CA PRO A 136 -42.17 30.46 14.62
C PRO A 136 -41.74 29.09 14.13
N CYS A 137 -40.71 28.51 14.75
CA CYS A 137 -40.26 27.17 14.42
C CYS A 137 -39.90 26.35 15.67
N VAL A 138 -39.87 25.04 15.50
CA VAL A 138 -39.52 24.08 16.54
C VAL A 138 -38.38 23.20 16.05
N ILE A 139 -37.28 23.14 16.80
CA ILE A 139 -36.23 22.15 16.55
C ILE A 139 -36.73 20.81 17.09
N ALA A 140 -37.09 19.91 16.18
CA ALA A 140 -37.64 18.60 16.52
C ALA A 140 -36.54 17.57 16.81
N ARG A 141 -35.41 17.64 16.09
CA ARG A 141 -34.29 16.71 16.27
C ARG A 141 -32.99 17.24 15.67
N GLY A 142 -31.87 16.79 16.24
CA GLY A 142 -30.53 16.96 15.70
C GLY A 142 -29.83 15.61 15.63
N LEU A 143 -29.38 15.20 14.46
CA LEU A 143 -28.79 13.87 14.24
C LEU A 143 -27.47 13.99 13.48
N PHE A 144 -26.45 13.30 13.96
CA PHE A 144 -25.19 13.10 13.24
C PHE A 144 -25.29 11.92 12.29
N THR A 145 -24.60 11.95 11.15
CA THR A 145 -24.61 10.85 10.19
C THR A 145 -24.03 9.56 10.78
N THR A 146 -23.06 9.67 11.68
CA THR A 146 -22.49 8.52 12.41
C THR A 146 -23.42 7.94 13.48
N GLY A 147 -24.47 8.68 13.89
CA GLY A 147 -25.42 8.32 14.95
C GLY A 147 -26.28 7.07 14.68
N LYS A 148 -26.11 6.38 13.54
CA LYS A 148 -26.73 5.06 13.27
C LYS A 148 -25.92 3.87 13.80
N LYS A 149 -24.70 4.07 14.33
CA LYS A 149 -23.85 3.00 14.86
C LYS A 149 -23.50 3.29 16.32
N SER A 150 -24.15 2.58 17.25
CA SER A 150 -23.79 2.48 18.68
C SER A 150 -23.49 3.79 19.42
N ALA A 151 -24.40 4.20 20.32
CA ALA A 151 -24.27 5.37 21.20
C ALA A 151 -22.93 5.49 21.96
N GLY A 152 -22.21 4.38 22.12
CA GLY A 152 -20.88 4.32 22.74
C GLY A 152 -19.70 4.78 21.87
N GLN A 153 -19.86 5.22 20.61
CA GLN A 153 -18.74 5.59 19.71
C GLN A 153 -18.82 6.98 19.05
N ALA A 154 -19.89 7.76 19.30
CA ALA A 154 -20.04 9.07 18.69
C ALA A 154 -18.91 10.04 19.10
N ARG A 155 -18.38 10.77 18.11
CA ARG A 155 -17.33 11.81 18.25
C ARG A 155 -17.89 13.20 18.43
N PHE A 156 -19.08 13.45 17.91
CA PHE A 156 -19.80 14.70 18.10
C PHE A 156 -21.17 14.38 18.69
N THR A 157 -21.62 15.22 19.60
CA THR A 157 -22.98 15.12 20.16
C THR A 157 -23.61 16.50 20.20
N VAL A 158 -24.93 16.52 20.06
CA VAL A 158 -25.77 17.69 20.27
C VAL A 158 -26.78 17.30 21.32
N GLN A 159 -27.26 18.24 22.11
CA GLN A 159 -28.28 17.98 23.13
C GLN A 159 -29.46 17.23 22.49
N ASP A 160 -29.84 16.08 23.07
CA ASP A 160 -30.94 15.27 22.54
C ASP A 160 -32.27 16.01 22.75
N PHE A 161 -32.92 16.39 21.65
CA PHE A 161 -34.21 17.07 21.65
C PHE A 161 -35.38 16.09 21.84
N ALA A 162 -35.12 14.78 22.01
CA ALA A 162 -36.15 13.76 22.14
C ALA A 162 -37.08 13.94 23.36
N SER A 163 -36.65 14.62 24.43
CA SER A 163 -37.47 14.83 25.63
C SER A 163 -38.14 16.21 25.72
N ARG A 164 -37.64 17.24 25.01
CA ARG A 164 -38.21 18.59 24.97
C ARG A 164 -37.85 19.26 23.64
N SER A 165 -38.83 19.39 22.75
CA SER A 165 -38.68 20.17 21.53
C SER A 165 -38.39 21.64 21.87
N VAL A 166 -37.54 22.31 21.09
CA VAL A 166 -37.14 23.70 21.36
C VAL A 166 -37.92 24.63 20.47
N TYR A 167 -38.89 25.35 21.05
CA TYR A 167 -39.66 26.39 20.38
C TYR A 167 -38.85 27.69 20.26
N ILE A 168 -38.89 28.29 19.07
CA ILE A 168 -38.27 29.57 18.73
C ILE A 168 -39.37 30.49 18.22
N ALA A 169 -39.62 31.57 18.96
CA ALA A 169 -40.60 32.59 18.56
C ALA A 169 -40.13 33.37 17.31
N PRO A 170 -41.04 34.02 16.58
CA PRO A 170 -40.70 34.80 15.40
C PRO A 170 -39.59 35.81 15.67
N GLY A 171 -38.60 35.88 14.78
CA GLY A 171 -37.44 36.78 14.86
C GLY A 171 -36.42 36.45 15.97
N GLN A 172 -36.70 35.47 16.84
CA GLN A 172 -35.78 35.08 17.91
C GLN A 172 -34.75 34.06 17.44
N SER A 173 -33.65 33.95 18.20
CA SER A 173 -32.62 32.94 17.97
C SER A 173 -32.37 32.10 19.22
N ARG A 174 -31.97 30.85 19.02
CA ARG A 174 -31.55 29.93 20.06
C ARG A 174 -30.17 29.38 19.73
N LYS A 175 -29.31 29.37 20.73
CA LYS A 175 -27.99 28.76 20.68
C LYS A 175 -28.10 27.30 21.11
N ILE A 176 -27.50 26.42 20.32
CA ILE A 176 -27.46 24.98 20.51
C ILE A 176 -26.00 24.59 20.78
N PRO A 177 -25.70 23.99 21.94
CA PRO A 177 -24.35 23.48 22.20
C PRO A 177 -24.08 22.21 21.37
N VAL A 178 -23.01 22.26 20.59
CA VAL A 178 -22.42 21.09 19.92
C VAL A 178 -21.18 20.70 20.69
N HIS A 179 -21.06 19.43 21.03
CA HIS A 179 -19.97 18.88 21.83
C HIS A 179 -19.04 18.02 20.97
N PHE A 180 -17.74 18.20 21.14
CA PHE A 180 -16.72 17.34 20.56
C PHE A 180 -16.15 16.40 21.64
N LEU A 181 -16.17 15.10 21.34
CA LEU A 181 -15.75 14.00 22.20
C LEU A 181 -14.67 13.17 21.47
N PRO A 182 -13.41 13.62 21.48
CA PRO A 182 -12.31 12.99 20.74
C PRO A 182 -11.90 11.62 21.28
N ARG A 183 -12.24 11.29 22.53
CA ARG A 183 -12.00 9.97 23.16
C ARG A 183 -10.58 9.42 22.91
N ASN A 184 -9.57 10.27 23.04
CA ASN A 184 -8.15 9.93 22.87
C ASN A 184 -7.77 9.33 21.51
N VAL A 185 -8.52 9.65 20.44
CA VAL A 185 -8.14 9.26 19.08
C VAL A 185 -7.60 10.46 18.33
N LEU A 186 -6.32 10.35 17.94
CA LEU A 186 -5.60 11.31 17.12
C LEU A 186 -6.19 11.38 15.71
N GLY A 187 -6.06 12.55 15.08
CA GLY A 187 -6.43 12.80 13.68
C GLY A 187 -7.59 13.77 13.51
N VAL A 188 -8.04 13.89 12.26
CA VAL A 188 -9.15 14.76 11.86
C VAL A 188 -10.47 14.01 11.97
N HIS A 189 -11.40 14.57 12.73
CA HIS A 189 -12.76 14.07 12.90
C HIS A 189 -13.73 15.00 12.16
N THR A 190 -14.55 14.43 11.27
CA THR A 190 -15.56 15.17 10.51
C THR A 190 -16.88 14.42 10.51
N ASP A 191 -17.98 15.14 10.70
CA ASP A 191 -19.35 14.61 10.61
C ASP A 191 -20.31 15.67 10.05
N THR A 192 -21.54 15.27 9.73
CA THR A 192 -22.61 16.16 9.29
C THR A 192 -23.75 16.11 10.29
N LEU A 193 -24.05 17.25 10.91
CA LEU A 193 -25.21 17.45 11.77
C LEU A 193 -26.42 17.81 10.91
N THR A 194 -27.47 16.99 10.96
CA THR A 194 -28.76 17.27 10.33
C THR A 194 -29.75 17.75 11.38
N LEU A 195 -30.25 18.97 11.26
CA LEU A 195 -31.33 19.52 12.07
C LEU A 195 -32.66 19.33 11.34
N LEU A 196 -33.61 18.67 12.00
CA LEU A 196 -35.01 18.63 11.59
C LEU A 196 -35.78 19.72 12.33
N ILE A 197 -36.29 20.68 11.59
CA ILE A 197 -36.97 21.88 12.10
C ILE A 197 -38.37 21.91 11.52
N LEU A 198 -39.38 22.14 12.36
CA LEU A 198 -40.78 22.26 11.97
C LEU A 198 -41.16 23.74 12.00
N VAL A 199 -41.46 24.33 10.84
CA VAL A 199 -41.92 25.72 10.72
C VAL A 199 -43.45 25.73 10.87
N ILE A 200 -43.98 26.61 11.73
CA ILE A 200 -45.39 26.63 12.10
C ILE A 200 -46.09 27.77 11.37
N HIS A 201 -47.16 27.46 10.63
CA HIS A 201 -47.89 28.44 9.80
C HIS A 201 -49.18 28.98 10.45
N ASP A 202 -49.76 28.25 11.43
CA ASP A 202 -50.94 28.69 12.17
C ASP A 202 -50.70 28.59 13.69
N SER A 203 -50.58 29.76 14.33
CA SER A 203 -50.17 29.87 15.73
C SER A 203 -51.35 29.85 16.73
N GLN A 204 -52.61 29.80 16.27
CA GLN A 204 -53.77 29.97 17.16
C GLN A 204 -54.27 28.67 17.84
N ASN A 205 -53.78 27.48 17.46
CA ASN A 205 -54.27 26.19 17.98
C ASN A 205 -53.14 25.17 18.23
N PHE A 206 -52.17 25.54 19.07
CA PHE A 206 -51.01 24.68 19.37
C PHE A 206 -51.38 23.33 20.05
N ASP A 207 -52.47 23.29 20.83
CA ASP A 207 -52.85 22.13 21.65
C ASP A 207 -53.62 21.03 20.89
N LYS A 208 -53.94 21.21 19.61
CA LYS A 208 -54.61 20.21 18.75
C LYS A 208 -54.05 20.24 17.33
N ALA A 209 -52.78 19.88 17.15
CA ALA A 209 -52.10 19.96 15.86
C ALA A 209 -52.26 18.68 15.02
N ASP A 210 -53.10 18.74 13.99
CA ASP A 210 -53.03 17.87 12.81
C ASP A 210 -51.80 18.22 11.95
N ILE A 211 -51.33 17.24 11.16
CA ILE A 211 -50.14 17.30 10.27
C ILE A 211 -50.16 18.47 9.27
N ALA A 212 -51.31 19.12 9.07
CA ALA A 212 -51.48 20.23 8.13
C ALA A 212 -50.97 21.61 8.62
N THR A 213 -50.43 21.71 9.85
CA THR A 213 -50.06 22.99 10.48
C THR A 213 -48.56 23.35 10.43
N TYR A 214 -47.72 22.45 9.90
CA TYR A 214 -46.27 22.64 9.88
C TYR A 214 -45.61 22.23 8.55
N THR A 215 -44.51 22.91 8.21
CA THR A 215 -43.61 22.51 7.12
C THR A 215 -42.29 21.97 7.70
N PRO A 216 -41.95 20.69 7.47
CA PRO A 216 -40.68 20.15 7.92
C PRO A 216 -39.52 20.61 7.01
N VAL A 217 -38.45 21.08 7.65
CA VAL A 217 -37.25 21.60 7.00
C VAL A 217 -36.03 20.86 7.57
N GLN A 218 -35.13 20.42 6.68
CA GLN A 218 -33.87 19.79 7.08
C GLN A 218 -32.68 20.63 6.66
N ILE A 219 -31.90 21.09 7.64
CA ILE A 219 -30.69 21.89 7.40
C ILE A 219 -29.48 21.12 7.91
N GLN A 220 -28.46 20.97 7.06
CA GLN A 220 -27.23 20.23 7.36
C GLN A 220 -26.05 21.16 7.63
N ARG A 221 -25.25 20.85 8.64
CA ARG A 221 -24.01 21.58 8.97
C ARG A 221 -22.85 20.62 9.08
N THR A 222 -21.71 21.01 8.52
CA THR A 222 -20.46 20.26 8.67
C THR A 222 -19.89 20.56 10.05
N VAL A 223 -19.45 19.53 10.75
CA VAL A 223 -18.83 19.62 12.06
C VAL A 223 -17.45 18.98 11.99
N ARG A 224 -16.42 19.70 12.44
CA ARG A 224 -15.03 19.28 12.31
C ARG A 224 -14.24 19.55 13.58
N GLY A 225 -13.37 18.63 13.96
CA GLY A 225 -12.42 18.82 15.05
C GLY A 225 -11.15 18.01 14.81
N GLU A 226 -10.01 18.54 15.21
CA GLU A 226 -8.71 17.90 14.98
C GLU A 226 -7.99 17.66 16.31
N VAL A 227 -7.42 16.47 16.47
CA VAL A 227 -6.64 16.10 17.66
C VAL A 227 -5.23 15.74 17.21
N ALA A 228 -4.28 16.61 17.49
CA ALA A 228 -2.88 16.40 17.14
C ALA A 228 -1.97 17.23 18.06
N SER A 229 -0.67 16.92 18.06
CA SER A 229 0.34 17.82 18.60
C SER A 229 0.61 18.93 17.58
N SER A 230 0.67 20.19 18.03
CA SER A 230 1.13 21.30 17.19
C SER A 230 2.54 21.08 16.62
N ALA A 231 3.44 20.51 17.41
CA ALA A 231 4.81 20.21 16.97
C ALA A 231 4.82 19.19 15.81
N ASP A 232 4.06 18.10 15.92
CA ASP A 232 3.95 17.10 14.86
C ASP A 232 3.28 17.70 13.61
N ARG A 233 2.27 18.55 13.80
CA ARG A 233 1.58 19.23 12.70
C ARG A 233 2.50 20.14 11.91
N GLU A 234 3.38 20.89 12.59
CA GLU A 234 4.38 21.72 11.94
C GLU A 234 5.45 20.87 11.24
N ALA A 235 5.93 19.81 11.90
CA ALA A 235 6.94 18.92 11.33
C ALA A 235 6.44 18.16 10.08
N LEU A 236 5.16 17.82 10.04
CA LEU A 236 4.52 17.09 8.95
C LEU A 236 3.74 17.99 7.98
N ALA A 237 3.81 19.31 8.15
CA ALA A 237 3.12 20.25 7.27
C ALA A 237 3.64 20.11 5.83
N PRO A 238 2.76 20.19 4.81
CA PRO A 238 3.20 20.21 3.43
C PRO A 238 4.20 21.35 3.19
N THR A 239 5.40 21.05 2.73
CA THR A 239 6.43 22.06 2.40
C THR A 239 6.11 22.83 1.12
N ALA A 240 5.19 22.31 0.31
CA ALA A 240 4.68 22.93 -0.91
C ALA A 240 3.21 22.53 -1.15
N PRO A 241 2.44 23.33 -1.92
CA PRO A 241 1.11 22.95 -2.37
C PRO A 241 1.14 21.60 -3.11
N TYR A 242 0.16 20.73 -2.84
CA TYR A 242 0.03 19.48 -3.59
C TYR A 242 -0.22 19.79 -5.07
N ILE A 243 0.71 19.35 -5.92
CA ILE A 243 0.57 19.39 -7.37
C ILE A 243 0.28 17.96 -7.82
N PRO A 244 -0.94 17.66 -8.31
CA PRO A 244 -1.22 16.37 -8.90
C PRO A 244 -0.25 16.11 -10.05
N LYS A 245 0.55 15.03 -9.96
CA LYS A 245 1.39 14.59 -11.08
C LYS A 245 0.46 14.21 -12.25
N ASP A 246 0.77 14.68 -13.46
CA ASP A 246 -0.03 14.40 -14.66
C ASP A 246 0.05 12.90 -15.04
N GLU A 247 -1.07 12.14 -15.04
CA GLU A 247 -1.10 10.71 -15.47
C GLU A 247 -0.43 10.44 -16.82
N ARG A 248 -0.25 11.42 -17.69
CA ARG A 248 0.45 11.22 -18.98
C ARG A 248 1.94 11.09 -18.83
N ILE A 249 2.54 11.73 -17.82
CA ILE A 249 3.95 11.54 -17.46
C ILE A 249 4.15 10.11 -16.95
N PHE A 250 3.18 9.56 -16.22
CA PHE A 250 3.20 8.15 -15.79
C PHE A 250 3.10 7.15 -16.94
N ARG A 251 2.44 7.52 -18.04
CA ARG A 251 2.28 6.70 -19.25
C ARG A 251 3.37 6.95 -20.30
N ALA A 252 4.31 7.86 -20.03
CA ALA A 252 5.44 8.04 -20.93
C ALA A 252 6.17 6.70 -21.10
N PRO A 253 6.45 6.26 -22.34
CA PRO A 253 7.20 5.03 -22.56
C PRO A 253 8.53 5.13 -21.83
N ARG A 254 8.82 4.16 -20.94
CA ARG A 254 10.17 4.01 -20.40
C ARG A 254 11.11 3.71 -21.58
N PRO A 255 12.35 4.23 -21.56
CA PRO A 255 13.33 3.99 -22.61
C PRO A 255 13.55 2.48 -22.77
N ASP A 256 13.77 2.04 -24.01
CA ASP A 256 14.06 0.65 -24.27
C ASP A 256 15.37 0.27 -23.56
N ASP A 257 15.40 -0.93 -22.99
CA ASP A 257 16.56 -1.52 -22.33
C ASP A 257 17.84 -1.54 -23.19
N SER A 258 17.71 -1.45 -24.51
CA SER A 258 18.78 -1.34 -25.50
C SER A 258 19.36 0.08 -25.63
N GLU A 259 18.63 1.10 -25.22
CA GLU A 259 19.02 2.51 -25.25
C GLU A 259 19.74 2.97 -23.96
N VAL A 260 19.78 2.08 -22.96
CA VAL A 260 20.41 2.34 -21.65
C VAL A 260 21.86 1.87 -21.66
N VAL A 261 22.78 2.79 -21.37
CA VAL A 261 24.19 2.49 -21.12
C VAL A 261 24.29 1.75 -19.78
N ARG A 262 24.56 0.45 -19.86
CA ARG A 262 24.66 -0.41 -18.68
C ARG A 262 26.01 -0.31 -18.02
N VAL A 263 26.03 -0.53 -16.71
CA VAL A 263 27.27 -0.69 -15.95
C VAL A 263 28.06 -1.90 -16.51
N PRO A 264 29.39 -1.79 -16.72
CA PRO A 264 30.19 -2.92 -17.19
C PRO A 264 30.07 -4.14 -16.26
N LYS A 265 30.09 -5.35 -16.83
CA LYS A 265 30.24 -6.61 -16.07
C LYS A 265 31.60 -6.58 -15.37
N GLY A 266 31.64 -6.10 -14.14
CA GLY A 266 32.91 -5.76 -13.49
C GLY A 266 32.78 -4.75 -12.35
N VAL A 267 31.89 -3.77 -12.50
CA VAL A 267 31.67 -2.72 -11.48
C VAL A 267 30.57 -3.13 -10.50
N ALA A 268 29.67 -4.03 -10.92
CA ALA A 268 28.70 -4.75 -10.07
C ALA A 268 29.30 -6.02 -9.42
N LYS A 269 30.64 -6.15 -9.35
CA LYS A 269 31.37 -7.37 -8.95
C LYS A 269 31.21 -7.85 -7.50
N GLU A 270 30.31 -7.28 -6.71
CA GLU A 270 30.37 -7.44 -5.25
C GLU A 270 29.12 -7.99 -4.56
N GLU A 271 28.14 -8.55 -5.27
CA GLU A 271 26.92 -9.03 -4.59
C GLU A 271 26.79 -10.54 -4.44
N PHE A 272 27.60 -11.32 -5.12
CA PHE A 272 27.90 -12.69 -4.76
C PHE A 272 29.31 -12.99 -5.30
N PRO A 273 30.14 -13.79 -4.61
CA PRO A 273 31.44 -14.16 -5.15
C PRO A 273 31.25 -14.69 -6.58
N GLU A 274 32.14 -14.31 -7.50
CA GLU A 274 32.18 -14.81 -8.90
C GLU A 274 32.14 -16.35 -8.99
N ASN A 275 32.35 -17.02 -7.86
CA ASN A 275 32.34 -18.46 -7.66
C ASN A 275 31.04 -19.03 -7.10
N ALA A 276 29.95 -18.26 -6.92
CA ALA A 276 28.65 -18.84 -6.59
C ALA A 276 28.20 -19.69 -7.79
N PRO A 277 28.14 -21.03 -7.68
CA PRO A 277 27.95 -21.92 -8.81
C PRO A 277 26.47 -21.92 -9.19
N TRP A 278 25.99 -20.84 -9.79
CA TRP A 278 24.62 -20.80 -10.29
C TRP A 278 24.46 -21.92 -11.31
N ALA A 279 23.57 -22.86 -11.01
CA ALA A 279 23.31 -24.03 -11.86
C ALA A 279 22.75 -23.64 -13.24
N GLY A 280 22.28 -22.40 -13.40
CA GLY A 280 21.87 -21.85 -14.69
C GLY A 280 21.44 -20.39 -14.63
N LYS A 281 21.25 -19.78 -15.81
CA LYS A 281 20.74 -18.42 -15.94
C LYS A 281 19.25 -18.40 -15.60
N LEU A 282 18.83 -17.49 -14.70
CA LEU A 282 17.42 -17.27 -14.41
C LEU A 282 16.70 -16.83 -15.72
N PRO A 283 15.63 -17.51 -16.17
CA PRO A 283 14.91 -17.11 -17.36
C PRO A 283 14.24 -15.74 -17.19
N PHE A 284 14.03 -15.05 -18.30
CA PHE A 284 13.29 -13.80 -18.33
C PHE A 284 11.86 -14.08 -18.74
N TYR A 285 10.91 -13.75 -17.87
CA TYR A 285 9.49 -13.98 -18.10
C TYR A 285 8.86 -12.66 -18.54
N ARG A 286 8.61 -12.51 -19.85
CA ARG A 286 7.93 -11.31 -20.37
C ARG A 286 6.45 -11.35 -19.96
N PRO A 287 5.90 -10.26 -19.40
CA PRO A 287 4.46 -10.16 -19.18
C PRO A 287 3.69 -10.38 -20.48
N ARG A 288 2.53 -11.05 -20.40
CA ARG A 288 1.65 -11.26 -21.56
C ARG A 288 1.26 -9.91 -22.17
N PRO A 289 1.37 -9.70 -23.51
CA PRO A 289 1.08 -8.40 -24.13
C PRO A 289 -0.31 -7.85 -23.80
N PHE A 290 -1.33 -8.70 -23.85
CA PHE A 290 -2.70 -8.30 -23.50
C PHE A 290 -2.84 -7.90 -22.03
N LEU A 291 -2.17 -8.60 -21.11
CA LEU A 291 -2.15 -8.24 -19.69
C LEU A 291 -1.46 -6.89 -19.48
N LYS A 292 -0.31 -6.67 -20.14
CA LYS A 292 0.40 -5.40 -20.11
C LYS A 292 -0.50 -4.25 -20.60
N GLU A 293 -1.14 -4.42 -21.74
CA GLU A 293 -2.06 -3.42 -22.29
C GLU A 293 -3.25 -3.15 -21.34
N THR A 294 -3.81 -4.21 -20.74
CA THR A 294 -4.86 -4.09 -19.72
C THR A 294 -4.41 -3.21 -18.56
N ILE A 295 -3.28 -3.53 -17.93
CA ILE A 295 -2.80 -2.83 -16.72
C ILE A 295 -2.37 -1.39 -17.03
N GLU A 296 -1.65 -1.16 -18.14
CA GLU A 296 -1.12 0.18 -18.46
C GLU A 296 -2.20 1.14 -18.98
N ASN A 297 -3.21 0.65 -19.72
CA ASN A 297 -4.09 1.53 -20.49
C ASN A 297 -5.55 1.59 -19.99
N GLN A 298 -6.04 0.55 -19.31
CA GLN A 298 -7.45 0.46 -18.95
C GLN A 298 -7.74 1.06 -17.56
N PRO A 299 -8.95 1.59 -17.30
CA PRO A 299 -9.40 1.95 -15.96
C PRO A 299 -9.48 0.73 -15.02
N ILE A 300 -9.25 0.93 -13.72
CA ILE A 300 -9.22 -0.14 -12.70
C ILE A 300 -10.42 -1.10 -12.74
N GLY A 301 -11.63 -0.59 -12.98
CA GLY A 301 -12.83 -1.42 -13.06
C GLY A 301 -12.84 -2.38 -14.28
N ILE A 302 -12.16 -2.01 -15.36
CA ILE A 302 -11.96 -2.86 -16.54
C ILE A 302 -10.79 -3.81 -16.30
N GLN A 303 -9.70 -3.33 -15.69
CA GLN A 303 -8.55 -4.16 -15.31
C GLN A 303 -9.00 -5.37 -14.48
N ILE A 304 -9.74 -5.14 -13.40
CA ILE A 304 -10.26 -6.21 -12.52
C ILE A 304 -11.08 -7.23 -13.31
N LYS A 305 -11.98 -6.78 -14.19
CA LYS A 305 -12.82 -7.67 -15.00
C LYS A 305 -12.00 -8.50 -15.99
N GLN A 306 -11.01 -7.88 -16.64
CA GLN A 306 -10.17 -8.55 -17.63
C GLN A 306 -9.20 -9.54 -16.97
N VAL A 307 -8.50 -9.14 -15.90
CA VAL A 307 -7.62 -10.04 -15.14
C VAL A 307 -8.40 -11.22 -14.57
N ARG A 308 -9.59 -11.00 -13.99
CA ARG A 308 -10.48 -12.09 -13.53
C ARG A 308 -10.83 -13.09 -14.63
N ARG A 309 -11.05 -12.60 -15.86
CA ARG A 309 -11.30 -13.46 -17.02
C ARG A 309 -10.05 -14.27 -17.41
N MET A 310 -8.86 -13.66 -17.36
CA MET A 310 -7.59 -14.35 -17.67
C MET A 310 -7.29 -15.47 -16.67
N VAL A 311 -7.57 -15.27 -15.39
CA VAL A 311 -7.36 -16.30 -14.34
C VAL A 311 -8.49 -17.32 -14.26
N GLY A 312 -9.49 -17.24 -15.15
CA GLY A 312 -10.52 -18.27 -15.32
C GLY A 312 -11.66 -18.27 -14.30
N GLY A 313 -11.67 -17.38 -13.30
CA GLY A 313 -12.78 -17.15 -12.36
C GLY A 313 -13.32 -18.39 -11.61
N GLY A 314 -12.63 -19.53 -11.68
CA GLY A 314 -13.08 -20.83 -11.20
C GLY A 314 -12.29 -21.36 -10.00
N VAL A 315 -12.63 -22.57 -9.56
CA VAL A 315 -11.94 -23.27 -8.48
C VAL A 315 -10.50 -23.60 -8.91
N LEU A 316 -9.53 -23.30 -8.05
CA LEU A 316 -8.14 -23.67 -8.28
C LEU A 316 -7.99 -25.18 -8.33
N SER A 317 -7.19 -25.65 -9.28
CA SER A 317 -6.86 -27.05 -9.48
C SER A 317 -5.39 -27.18 -9.84
N GLN A 318 -4.85 -28.39 -9.76
CA GLN A 318 -3.47 -28.66 -10.16
C GLN A 318 -3.16 -28.20 -11.60
N HIS A 319 -4.14 -28.21 -12.50
CA HIS A 319 -3.96 -27.86 -13.91
C HIS A 319 -3.91 -26.35 -14.16
N ASN A 320 -4.66 -25.55 -13.40
CA ASN A 320 -4.75 -24.10 -13.59
C ASN A 320 -3.90 -23.27 -12.61
N TYR A 321 -3.38 -23.90 -11.54
CA TYR A 321 -2.66 -23.24 -10.46
C TYR A 321 -1.48 -22.37 -10.94
N GLY A 322 -0.62 -22.94 -11.78
CA GLY A 322 0.58 -22.24 -12.27
C GLY A 322 0.22 -21.02 -13.10
N GLU A 323 -0.73 -21.17 -14.03
CA GLU A 323 -1.20 -20.07 -14.88
C GLU A 323 -1.94 -18.99 -14.09
N PHE A 324 -2.76 -19.39 -13.11
CA PHE A 324 -3.49 -18.48 -12.23
C PHE A 324 -2.51 -17.56 -11.50
N TRP A 325 -1.56 -18.13 -10.76
CA TRP A 325 -0.62 -17.35 -9.96
C TRP A 325 0.40 -16.60 -10.81
N GLU A 326 0.85 -17.17 -11.93
CA GLU A 326 1.74 -16.46 -12.85
C GLU A 326 1.06 -15.20 -13.41
N THR A 327 -0.22 -15.28 -13.78
CA THR A 327 -0.97 -14.14 -14.31
C THR A 327 -1.11 -13.04 -13.25
N LEU A 328 -1.43 -13.40 -12.00
CA LEU A 328 -1.52 -12.44 -10.90
C LEU A 328 -0.15 -11.81 -10.57
N LEU A 329 0.92 -12.60 -10.53
CA LEU A 329 2.28 -12.09 -10.31
C LEU A 329 2.73 -11.13 -11.42
N GLN A 330 2.39 -11.42 -12.68
CA GLN A 330 2.68 -10.50 -13.78
C GLN A 330 1.86 -9.22 -13.68
N ALA A 331 0.60 -9.30 -13.24
CA ALA A 331 -0.23 -8.12 -13.01
C ALA A 331 0.35 -7.25 -11.89
N GLU A 332 0.74 -7.86 -10.78
CA GLU A 332 1.41 -7.19 -9.65
C GLU A 332 2.70 -6.52 -10.11
N GLN A 333 3.56 -7.25 -10.84
CA GLN A 333 4.81 -6.72 -11.39
C GLN A 333 4.59 -5.46 -12.23
N LEU A 334 3.58 -5.47 -13.10
CA LEU A 334 3.25 -4.34 -13.97
C LEU A 334 2.73 -3.16 -13.16
N GLN A 335 1.88 -3.42 -12.16
CA GLN A 335 1.35 -2.37 -11.29
C GLN A 335 2.46 -1.77 -10.42
N GLU A 336 3.34 -2.58 -9.83
CA GLU A 336 4.51 -2.12 -9.07
C GLU A 336 5.43 -1.23 -9.94
N ASP A 337 5.72 -1.60 -11.19
CA ASP A 337 6.52 -0.76 -12.08
C ASP A 337 5.83 0.57 -12.41
N ILE A 338 4.50 0.61 -12.49
CA ILE A 338 3.73 1.86 -12.65
C ILE A 338 3.79 2.68 -11.37
N ASP A 339 3.60 2.06 -10.21
CA ASP A 339 3.59 2.73 -8.91
C ASP A 339 4.96 3.30 -8.57
N LEU A 340 6.05 2.62 -8.94
CA LEU A 340 7.42 3.13 -8.78
C LEU A 340 7.64 4.45 -9.51
N ARG A 341 6.91 4.74 -10.60
CA ARG A 341 7.01 6.01 -11.35
C ARG A 341 6.54 7.20 -10.52
N ASN A 342 5.74 6.97 -9.47
CA ASN A 342 5.40 8.02 -8.50
C ASN A 342 6.63 8.59 -7.80
N HIS A 343 7.74 7.85 -7.77
CA HIS A 343 8.98 8.27 -7.13
C HIS A 343 9.99 8.86 -8.11
N ASP A 344 9.76 8.79 -9.42
CA ASP A 344 10.65 9.38 -10.42
C ASP A 344 10.81 10.90 -10.17
N VAL A 345 12.05 11.39 -10.31
CA VAL A 345 12.46 12.76 -9.97
C VAL A 345 13.02 13.44 -11.21
N GLU A 346 12.59 14.66 -11.50
CA GLU A 346 13.15 15.48 -12.58
C GLU A 346 14.08 16.55 -12.00
N GLY A 347 15.17 16.85 -12.71
CA GLY A 347 16.10 17.92 -12.32
C GLY A 347 16.82 17.70 -10.98
N ALA A 348 17.00 16.46 -10.56
CA ALA A 348 17.72 16.13 -9.34
C ALA A 348 19.20 16.52 -9.42
N THR A 349 19.78 16.95 -8.30
CA THR A 349 21.23 17.18 -8.19
C THR A 349 21.93 15.97 -7.58
N MET A 350 23.14 15.67 -8.02
CA MET A 350 23.95 14.59 -7.45
C MET A 350 25.28 15.12 -6.92
N ARG A 351 25.74 14.52 -5.81
CA ARG A 351 27.01 14.88 -5.17
C ARG A 351 28.06 13.81 -5.46
N LYS A 352 29.22 14.21 -5.99
CA LYS A 352 30.32 13.27 -6.21
C LYS A 352 30.94 12.89 -4.87
N GLY A 353 31.02 11.58 -4.58
CA GLY A 353 31.69 11.06 -3.40
C GLY A 353 33.21 11.18 -3.49
N ASN A 354 33.86 11.35 -2.34
CA ASN A 354 35.31 11.54 -2.25
C ASN A 354 36.11 10.25 -2.55
N VAL A 355 35.47 9.08 -2.49
CA VAL A 355 36.13 7.77 -2.64
C VAL A 355 35.33 6.88 -3.60
N GLY A 356 36.03 6.19 -4.50
CA GLY A 356 35.47 5.04 -5.24
C GLY A 356 34.51 5.35 -6.40
N GLY A 357 34.47 6.59 -6.91
CA GLY A 357 33.66 6.95 -8.09
C GLY A 357 32.15 6.87 -7.87
N VAL A 358 31.70 6.95 -6.60
CA VAL A 358 30.29 6.90 -6.21
C VAL A 358 29.67 8.28 -6.34
N TRP A 359 28.43 8.34 -6.81
CA TRP A 359 27.62 9.56 -6.87
C TRP A 359 26.41 9.43 -5.96
N PHE A 360 26.22 10.38 -5.06
CA PHE A 360 25.12 10.38 -4.11
C PHE A 360 23.92 11.16 -4.64
N LEU A 361 22.79 10.48 -4.68
CA LEU A 361 21.47 11.03 -4.97
C LEU A 361 20.67 11.09 -3.67
N THR A 362 20.14 12.25 -3.32
CA THR A 362 19.20 12.39 -2.21
C THR A 362 17.80 12.02 -2.69
N VAL A 363 17.19 11.03 -2.04
CA VAL A 363 15.85 10.52 -2.34
C VAL A 363 14.95 10.79 -1.14
N PRO A 364 14.04 11.77 -1.22
CA PRO A 364 13.02 12.00 -0.19
C PRO A 364 12.14 10.75 0.01
N GLY A 365 11.80 10.42 1.26
CA GLY A 365 10.96 9.24 1.58
C GLY A 365 11.69 7.90 1.58
N LEU A 366 13.00 7.88 1.33
CA LEU A 366 13.81 6.65 1.34
C LEU A 366 13.83 5.96 2.72
N ILE A 367 13.84 6.74 3.81
CA ILE A 367 13.77 6.24 5.19
C ILE A 367 12.45 5.50 5.41
N ASP A 368 11.36 6.03 4.86
CA ASP A 368 10.02 5.44 4.92
C ASP A 368 9.84 4.29 3.90
N ARG A 369 10.92 3.88 3.21
CA ARG A 369 10.94 2.87 2.14
C ARG A 369 10.01 3.21 0.98
N SER A 370 9.92 4.49 0.64
CA SER A 370 9.03 5.04 -0.38
C SER A 370 9.78 6.03 -1.29
N PRO A 371 10.53 5.56 -2.31
CA PRO A 371 10.57 4.19 -2.83
C PRO A 371 11.48 3.27 -2.00
N SER A 372 11.20 1.97 -2.04
CA SER A 372 12.12 0.96 -1.48
C SER A 372 13.33 0.80 -2.40
N VAL A 373 14.50 1.24 -1.94
CA VAL A 373 15.77 1.05 -2.64
C VAL A 373 16.74 0.28 -1.74
N LEU A 374 17.29 -0.79 -2.27
CA LEU A 374 18.27 -1.65 -1.59
C LEU A 374 19.61 -1.60 -2.33
N LYS A 375 20.68 -1.98 -1.60
CA LYS A 375 21.97 -2.27 -2.23
C LYS A 375 21.76 -3.35 -3.30
N GLY A 376 22.25 -3.09 -4.51
CA GLY A 376 22.08 -3.97 -5.67
C GLY A 376 21.01 -3.56 -6.66
N ASP A 377 20.12 -2.65 -6.26
CA ASP A 377 19.11 -2.10 -7.14
C ASP A 377 19.73 -1.22 -8.22
N LYS A 378 18.93 -0.95 -9.25
CA LYS A 378 19.31 -0.16 -10.41
C LYS A 378 18.44 1.07 -10.49
N ILE A 379 19.06 2.21 -10.70
CA ILE A 379 18.39 3.49 -10.91
C ILE A 379 18.87 4.02 -12.25
N ARG A 380 17.94 4.38 -13.14
CA ARG A 380 18.28 4.96 -14.43
C ARG A 380 18.36 6.47 -14.29
N ILE A 381 19.41 7.05 -14.86
CA ILE A 381 19.65 8.49 -14.83
C ILE A 381 19.99 9.00 -16.22
N ARG A 382 19.51 10.19 -16.57
CA ARG A 382 20.02 10.97 -17.70
C ARG A 382 20.21 12.44 -17.30
N ILE A 383 21.00 13.17 -18.07
CA ILE A 383 21.14 14.62 -17.89
C ILE A 383 19.82 15.29 -18.31
N SER A 384 19.27 16.11 -17.41
CA SER A 384 18.01 16.83 -17.62
C SER A 384 18.17 17.97 -18.63
N GLY A 385 17.10 18.31 -19.34
CA GLY A 385 17.09 19.40 -20.33
C GLY A 385 17.81 19.11 -21.65
N GLN A 386 18.48 17.96 -21.79
CA GLN A 386 19.11 17.52 -23.05
C GLN A 386 18.18 16.55 -23.79
N SER A 387 17.67 16.98 -24.95
CA SER A 387 16.71 16.20 -25.76
C SER A 387 17.23 14.84 -26.22
N ASN A 388 18.55 14.69 -26.41
CA ASN A 388 19.21 13.45 -26.82
C ASN A 388 20.08 12.81 -25.73
N ALA A 389 19.87 13.15 -24.45
CA ALA A 389 20.64 12.54 -23.38
C ALA A 389 20.35 11.03 -23.27
N ARG A 390 21.43 10.24 -23.27
CA ARG A 390 21.37 8.80 -23.05
C ARG A 390 21.02 8.50 -21.60
N TRP A 391 20.27 7.42 -21.41
CA TRP A 391 20.05 6.85 -20.09
C TRP A 391 21.27 6.04 -19.66
N PHE A 392 21.68 6.21 -18.42
CA PHE A 392 22.73 5.46 -17.76
C PHE A 392 22.12 4.64 -16.63
N GLU A 393 22.48 3.37 -16.55
CA GLU A 393 22.17 2.53 -15.40
C GLU A 393 23.14 2.85 -14.27
N GLY A 394 22.63 3.30 -13.13
CA GLY A 394 23.35 3.48 -11.89
C GLY A 394 23.09 2.28 -10.97
N PHE A 395 24.16 1.63 -10.54
CA PHE A 395 24.09 0.53 -9.59
C PHE A 395 24.16 1.06 -8.16
N VAL A 396 23.19 0.68 -7.31
CA VAL A 396 23.13 1.09 -5.91
C VAL A 396 24.19 0.33 -5.11
N SER A 397 25.23 1.05 -4.72
CA SER A 397 26.36 0.52 -3.94
C SER A 397 26.23 0.75 -2.44
N VAL A 398 25.58 1.86 -2.05
CA VAL A 398 25.39 2.29 -0.66
C VAL A 398 24.01 2.91 -0.49
N VAL A 399 23.36 2.65 0.63
CA VAL A 399 22.12 3.29 1.05
C VAL A 399 22.33 3.80 2.47
N HIS A 400 22.21 5.11 2.70
CA HIS A 400 22.43 5.72 4.01
C HIS A 400 21.49 6.90 4.25
N GLY A 401 20.62 6.80 5.26
CA GLY A 401 19.63 7.84 5.54
C GLY A 401 18.72 8.08 4.34
N THR A 402 18.77 9.29 3.78
CA THR A 402 18.04 9.68 2.55
C THR A 402 18.92 9.63 1.30
N ASP A 403 20.19 9.25 1.41
CA ASP A 403 21.15 9.27 0.31
C ASP A 403 21.40 7.86 -0.26
N VAL A 404 21.39 7.78 -1.59
CA VAL A 404 21.69 6.58 -2.38
C VAL A 404 22.98 6.79 -3.14
N GLY A 405 23.98 5.97 -2.89
CA GLY A 405 25.27 5.97 -3.58
C GLY A 405 25.25 5.10 -4.84
N LEU A 406 25.32 5.73 -6.01
CA LEU A 406 25.25 5.10 -7.33
C LEU A 406 26.61 5.02 -8.02
N ARG A 407 26.86 3.91 -8.70
CA ARG A 407 28.02 3.70 -9.59
C ARG A 407 27.55 3.53 -11.02
N PHE A 408 28.20 4.21 -11.96
CA PHE A 408 27.85 4.24 -13.37
C PHE A 408 28.95 3.64 -14.25
N HIS A 409 28.66 3.51 -15.54
CA HIS A 409 29.66 3.24 -16.57
C HIS A 409 30.70 4.39 -16.65
N ASP A 410 31.94 4.09 -17.02
CA ASP A 410 33.06 5.07 -17.08
C ASP A 410 32.85 6.23 -18.06
N SER A 411 31.91 6.07 -18.99
CA SER A 411 31.48 7.13 -19.92
C SER A 411 30.52 8.14 -19.28
N PHE A 412 30.03 7.88 -18.07
CA PHE A 412 29.22 8.83 -17.31
C PHE A 412 30.12 9.92 -16.71
N LYS A 413 30.20 11.05 -17.42
CA LYS A 413 31.05 12.21 -17.06
C LYS A 413 30.22 13.49 -16.96
N PRO A 414 29.36 13.62 -15.93
CA PRO A 414 28.60 14.85 -15.75
C PRO A 414 29.46 15.99 -15.20
N THR A 415 28.98 17.21 -15.39
CA THR A 415 29.50 18.46 -14.84
C THR A 415 28.78 18.83 -13.54
N ALA A 416 29.37 19.71 -12.73
CA ALA A 416 28.80 20.13 -11.44
C ALA A 416 27.48 20.91 -11.57
N SER A 417 27.20 21.50 -12.73
CA SER A 417 25.96 22.22 -13.04
C SER A 417 24.85 21.33 -13.59
N ASP A 418 25.16 20.07 -13.92
CA ASP A 418 24.17 19.17 -14.51
C ASP A 418 23.13 18.77 -13.46
N THR A 419 21.87 18.81 -13.90
CA THR A 419 20.75 18.21 -13.18
C THR A 419 20.32 16.94 -13.91
N PHE A 420 19.59 16.08 -13.22
CA PHE A 420 19.35 14.72 -13.65
C PHE A 420 17.89 14.32 -13.57
N ASP A 421 17.40 13.66 -14.61
CA ASP A 421 16.13 12.94 -14.54
C ASP A 421 16.42 11.53 -14.02
N VAL A 422 15.73 11.13 -12.96
CA VAL A 422 15.91 9.89 -12.23
C VAL A 422 14.68 9.00 -12.40
N GLN A 423 14.92 7.77 -12.82
CA GLN A 423 13.91 6.72 -12.94
C GLN A 423 14.24 5.54 -12.03
N PHE A 424 13.34 5.22 -11.10
CA PHE A 424 13.46 4.05 -10.25
C PHE A 424 13.04 2.79 -11.01
N THR A 425 13.85 1.73 -10.94
CA THR A 425 13.54 0.47 -11.62
C THR A 425 13.27 -0.65 -10.63
N LEU A 426 12.25 -1.46 -10.92
CA LEU A 426 11.88 -2.60 -10.08
C LEU A 426 12.92 -3.72 -10.24
N SER A 427 13.30 -4.37 -9.14
CA SER A 427 14.12 -5.59 -9.19
C SER A 427 13.25 -6.82 -9.47
N TRP A 428 13.43 -7.44 -10.64
CA TRP A 428 12.54 -8.52 -11.09
C TRP A 428 12.95 -9.90 -10.56
N VAL A 429 14.01 -9.99 -9.76
CA VAL A 429 14.59 -11.28 -9.35
C VAL A 429 13.59 -12.10 -8.52
N SER A 430 12.93 -11.48 -7.54
CA SER A 430 11.97 -12.16 -6.66
C SER A 430 10.79 -12.75 -7.44
N ILE A 431 10.12 -11.94 -8.27
CA ILE A 431 8.96 -12.38 -9.07
C ILE A 431 9.38 -13.43 -10.09
N ARG A 432 10.53 -13.27 -10.76
CA ARG A 432 11.03 -14.27 -11.71
C ARG A 432 11.33 -15.61 -11.04
N ARG A 433 11.83 -15.62 -9.80
CA ARG A 433 12.03 -16.86 -9.03
C ARG A 433 10.70 -17.52 -8.67
N GLN A 434 9.68 -16.75 -8.32
CA GLN A 434 8.34 -17.28 -8.08
C GLN A 434 7.70 -17.87 -9.35
N ILE A 435 7.80 -17.17 -10.50
CA ILE A 435 7.32 -17.69 -11.79
C ILE A 435 8.10 -18.95 -12.19
N GLN A 436 9.43 -18.97 -11.99
CA GLN A 436 10.25 -20.16 -12.19
C GLN A 436 9.74 -21.33 -11.34
N ALA A 437 9.42 -21.09 -10.08
CA ALA A 437 8.89 -22.11 -9.17
C ALA A 437 7.52 -22.64 -9.61
N LEU A 438 6.61 -21.76 -10.04
CA LEU A 438 5.29 -22.13 -10.55
C LEU A 438 5.39 -22.96 -11.84
N ARG A 439 6.25 -22.55 -12.78
CA ARG A 439 6.46 -23.21 -14.08
C ARG A 439 7.27 -24.49 -14.01
N ALA A 440 8.11 -24.65 -12.99
CA ALA A 440 8.89 -25.87 -12.79
C ALA A 440 8.01 -27.12 -12.58
N GLY A 441 6.68 -26.95 -12.59
CA GLY A 441 5.71 -28.02 -12.48
C GLY A 441 5.77 -28.56 -11.07
N LEU A 442 4.89 -28.08 -10.20
CA LEU A 442 4.62 -28.78 -8.95
C LEU A 442 4.02 -30.14 -9.32
N ALA A 443 4.87 -31.13 -9.57
CA ALA A 443 4.59 -32.56 -9.56
C ALA A 443 4.23 -33.00 -8.14
N ARG A 444 3.37 -32.23 -7.46
CA ARG A 444 3.02 -32.32 -6.04
C ARG A 444 1.55 -32.05 -5.84
N SER A 445 0.72 -32.79 -6.58
CA SER A 445 -0.74 -32.82 -6.39
C SER A 445 -1.09 -32.99 -4.91
N GLY A 446 -0.40 -33.89 -4.20
CA GLY A 446 -0.67 -34.21 -2.80
C GLY A 446 -0.37 -33.10 -1.78
N LEU A 447 0.47 -32.11 -2.09
CA LEU A 447 0.84 -31.05 -1.14
C LEU A 447 -0.02 -29.79 -1.29
N LEU A 448 -0.27 -29.35 -2.53
CA LEU A 448 -1.11 -28.18 -2.81
C LEU A 448 -2.60 -28.53 -2.90
N PHE A 449 -2.91 -29.73 -3.36
CA PHE A 449 -4.28 -30.23 -3.54
C PHE A 449 -4.42 -31.64 -2.93
N PRO A 450 -4.16 -31.82 -1.61
CA PRO A 450 -4.29 -33.11 -0.94
C PRO A 450 -5.71 -33.67 -1.11
N LYS A 451 -5.83 -34.88 -1.68
CA LYS A 451 -7.12 -35.56 -1.87
C LYS A 451 -7.52 -36.42 -0.66
N GLU A 452 -6.55 -37.01 0.03
CA GLU A 452 -6.77 -37.85 1.21
C GLU A 452 -5.63 -37.68 2.22
N LEU A 453 -5.96 -37.71 3.52
CA LEU A 453 -4.97 -37.74 4.60
C LEU A 453 -4.45 -39.18 4.75
N HIS A 454 -3.59 -39.63 3.84
CA HIS A 454 -2.95 -40.94 3.97
C HIS A 454 -1.91 -40.91 5.11
N GLY A 455 -2.26 -41.54 6.23
CA GLY A 455 -1.34 -41.81 7.31
C GLY A 455 -2.00 -42.68 8.37
N ASP A 456 -1.46 -43.87 8.60
CA ASP A 456 -1.83 -44.68 9.75
C ASP A 456 -1.38 -43.95 11.04
N ARG A 457 -2.30 -43.18 11.62
CA ARG A 457 -2.04 -42.35 12.82
C ARG A 457 -1.71 -43.20 14.05
N SER A 458 -2.09 -44.47 14.04
CA SER A 458 -2.08 -45.34 15.22
C SER A 458 -0.67 -45.83 15.60
N ASN A 459 0.12 -46.26 14.62
CA ASN A 459 1.44 -46.87 14.87
C ASN A 459 2.56 -45.88 15.20
N LYS A 460 2.50 -44.63 14.68
CA LYS A 460 3.54 -43.62 14.92
C LYS A 460 3.43 -42.91 16.27
N LEU A 461 2.23 -42.82 16.85
CA LEU A 461 2.03 -42.22 18.16
C LEU A 461 2.40 -43.20 19.30
N ALA A 462 2.23 -44.51 19.07
CA ALA A 462 2.61 -45.56 20.01
C ALA A 462 4.13 -45.65 20.22
N SER A 463 4.93 -45.41 19.18
CA SER A 463 6.39 -45.37 19.25
C SER A 463 6.92 -44.17 20.07
N TRP A 464 6.15 -43.08 20.18
CA TRP A 464 6.48 -41.94 21.06
C TRP A 464 6.32 -42.25 22.54
N GLN A 465 5.23 -42.93 22.92
CA GLN A 465 4.96 -43.28 24.33
C GLN A 465 6.09 -44.13 24.93
N LEU A 466 6.81 -44.87 24.09
CA LEU A 466 7.95 -45.70 24.48
C LEU A 466 9.28 -44.91 24.61
N LEU A 467 9.43 -43.78 23.91
CA LEU A 467 10.68 -43.01 23.89
C LEU A 467 10.78 -41.93 24.97
N ASN A 468 9.63 -41.44 25.48
CA ASN A 468 9.52 -40.37 26.49
C ASN A 468 10.63 -39.29 26.40
N PRO A 469 10.75 -38.58 25.26
CA PRO A 469 11.86 -37.68 25.01
C PRO A 469 11.85 -36.50 25.99
N ARG A 470 13.04 -36.09 26.42
CA ARG A 470 13.20 -34.89 27.25
C ARG A 470 12.79 -33.65 26.45
N TRP A 471 11.93 -32.82 27.04
CA TRP A 471 11.52 -31.53 26.50
C TRP A 471 12.61 -30.48 26.71
N PHE A 472 12.86 -29.65 25.69
CA PHE A 472 13.81 -28.54 25.78
C PHE A 472 13.16 -27.33 26.47
N SER A 473 11.85 -27.15 26.30
CA SER A 473 11.07 -26.09 26.93
C SER A 473 10.07 -26.63 27.97
N PRO A 474 10.24 -26.32 29.27
CA PRO A 474 9.27 -26.70 30.31
C PRO A 474 7.89 -26.07 30.15
N SER A 475 7.76 -24.96 29.39
CA SER A 475 6.45 -24.36 29.12
C SER A 475 5.65 -25.17 28.11
N ILE A 476 6.32 -25.78 27.13
CA ILE A 476 5.68 -26.63 26.12
C ILE A 476 5.29 -27.98 26.73
N GLU A 477 6.15 -28.56 27.56
CA GLU A 477 5.86 -29.83 28.24
C GLU A 477 4.55 -29.78 29.04
N ARG A 478 4.29 -28.64 29.70
CA ARG A 478 3.08 -28.38 30.49
C ARG A 478 1.86 -27.97 29.67
N ASN A 479 2.04 -27.65 28.38
CA ASN A 479 0.95 -27.23 27.50
C ASN A 479 0.55 -28.39 26.57
N PRO A 480 -0.61 -29.03 26.78
CA PRO A 480 -0.99 -30.22 26.03
C PRO A 480 -1.18 -29.96 24.53
N GLU A 481 -1.66 -28.77 24.14
CA GLU A 481 -1.89 -28.41 22.74
C GLU A 481 -0.57 -28.21 21.98
N GLN A 482 0.37 -27.46 22.56
CA GLN A 482 1.70 -27.25 21.98
C GLN A 482 2.48 -28.56 21.92
N ARG A 483 2.38 -29.38 22.98
CA ARG A 483 2.95 -30.72 23.01
C ARG A 483 2.40 -31.56 21.86
N GLN A 484 1.08 -31.65 21.72
CA GLN A 484 0.46 -32.40 20.63
C GLN A 484 0.93 -31.90 19.26
N ALA A 485 1.05 -30.58 19.06
CA ALA A 485 1.55 -30.01 17.81
C ALA A 485 3.00 -30.43 17.52
N VAL A 486 3.90 -30.34 18.51
CA VAL A 486 5.29 -30.79 18.36
C VAL A 486 5.36 -32.26 17.95
N LEU A 487 4.59 -33.12 18.63
CA LEU A 487 4.57 -34.56 18.34
C LEU A 487 4.01 -34.84 16.95
N SER A 488 2.92 -34.20 16.57
CA SER A 488 2.34 -34.35 15.22
C SER A 488 3.33 -33.98 14.11
N ILE A 489 4.15 -32.96 14.33
CA ILE A 489 5.23 -32.55 13.42
C ILE A 489 6.33 -33.61 13.38
N VAL A 490 6.89 -33.98 14.55
CA VAL A 490 8.03 -34.91 14.65
C VAL A 490 7.70 -36.28 14.07
N TYR A 491 6.48 -36.77 14.28
CA TYR A 491 6.05 -38.09 13.78
C TYR A 491 5.42 -38.04 12.39
N ASN A 492 5.36 -36.87 11.74
CA ASN A 492 4.73 -36.66 10.45
C ASN A 492 3.35 -37.33 10.36
N THR A 493 2.42 -36.92 11.25
CA THR A 493 1.07 -37.50 11.31
C THR A 493 0.18 -37.06 10.16
N SER A 494 0.56 -36.01 9.42
CA SER A 494 -0.18 -35.51 8.24
C SER A 494 0.21 -36.18 6.93
N GLY A 495 1.26 -37.02 6.92
CA GLY A 495 1.69 -37.76 5.75
C GLY A 495 2.21 -36.83 4.65
N GLN A 496 1.49 -36.78 3.52
CA GLN A 496 1.83 -35.91 2.38
C GLN A 496 1.23 -34.50 2.49
N ALA A 497 0.24 -34.29 3.37
CA ALA A 497 -0.40 -33.00 3.55
C ALA A 497 0.47 -32.04 4.40
N PRO A 498 0.47 -30.73 4.10
CA PRO A 498 1.22 -29.77 4.90
C PRO A 498 0.62 -29.64 6.30
N PHE A 499 1.49 -29.50 7.31
CA PHE A 499 1.05 -29.26 8.69
C PHE A 499 0.80 -27.76 8.90
N ILE A 500 -0.43 -27.39 9.26
CA ILE A 500 -0.79 -25.99 9.55
C ILE A 500 -0.85 -25.81 11.06
N LEU A 501 0.13 -25.10 11.62
CA LEU A 501 0.10 -24.69 13.01
C LEU A 501 -0.63 -23.35 13.14
N TYR A 502 -1.86 -23.40 13.66
CA TYR A 502 -2.68 -22.22 13.88
C TYR A 502 -2.69 -21.79 15.35
N GLY A 503 -2.73 -20.47 15.59
CA GLY A 503 -2.88 -19.91 16.92
C GLY A 503 -2.90 -18.37 16.89
N PRO A 504 -3.74 -17.70 17.71
CA PRO A 504 -3.72 -16.25 17.86
C PRO A 504 -2.33 -15.65 18.18
N PRO A 505 -2.16 -14.32 18.09
CA PRO A 505 -0.95 -13.65 18.58
C PRO A 505 -0.67 -14.02 20.04
N GLY A 506 0.60 -14.30 20.36
CA GLY A 506 1.03 -14.63 21.74
C GLY A 506 0.90 -16.10 22.15
N THR A 507 0.31 -16.99 21.35
CA THR A 507 0.15 -18.43 21.73
C THR A 507 1.40 -19.30 21.54
N GLY A 508 2.57 -18.69 21.31
CA GLY A 508 3.84 -19.41 21.26
C GLY A 508 4.09 -20.26 20.01
N LYS A 509 3.45 -19.97 18.86
CA LYS A 509 3.65 -20.70 17.59
C LYS A 509 5.13 -20.90 17.22
N THR A 510 5.92 -19.82 17.22
CA THR A 510 7.36 -19.87 16.94
C THR A 510 8.10 -20.75 17.94
N VAL A 511 7.73 -20.70 19.23
CA VAL A 511 8.35 -21.51 20.28
C VAL A 511 8.03 -23.00 20.08
N THR A 512 6.80 -23.32 19.66
CA THR A 512 6.39 -24.68 19.26
C THR A 512 7.17 -25.18 18.04
N ILE A 513 7.35 -24.35 17.00
CA ILE A 513 8.15 -24.70 15.80
C ILE A 513 9.60 -24.97 16.18
N VAL A 514 10.20 -24.09 16.99
CA VAL A 514 11.57 -24.23 17.48
C VAL A 514 11.74 -25.53 18.26
N GLU A 515 10.80 -25.86 19.16
CA GLU A 515 10.84 -27.10 19.92
C GLU A 515 10.82 -28.32 19.00
N ALA A 516 9.89 -28.36 18.04
CA ALA A 516 9.85 -29.44 17.06
C ALA A 516 11.16 -29.57 16.27
N CYS A 517 11.77 -28.45 15.87
CA CYS A 517 13.08 -28.44 15.23
C CYS A 517 14.18 -29.01 16.13
N LYS A 518 14.18 -28.66 17.43
CA LYS A 518 15.14 -29.22 18.40
C LYS A 518 14.99 -30.73 18.54
N HIS A 519 13.76 -31.25 18.61
CA HIS A 519 13.51 -32.70 18.63
C HIS A 519 14.00 -33.38 17.35
N LEU A 520 13.67 -32.83 16.17
CA LEU A 520 14.08 -33.39 14.88
C LEU A 520 15.60 -33.42 14.71
N VAL A 521 16.31 -32.40 15.15
CA VAL A 521 17.78 -32.31 15.07
C VAL A 521 18.46 -33.20 16.11
N HIS A 522 17.93 -33.25 17.33
CA HIS A 522 18.57 -33.96 18.44
C HIS A 522 18.35 -35.48 18.37
N TYR A 523 17.14 -35.91 17.99
CA TYR A 523 16.77 -37.33 17.94
C TYR A 523 16.68 -37.89 16.51
N GLY A 524 16.60 -37.05 15.48
CA GLY A 524 16.52 -37.49 14.08
C GLY A 524 17.90 -37.53 13.41
N HIS A 525 18.48 -38.72 13.27
CA HIS A 525 19.83 -38.92 12.73
C HIS A 525 20.05 -38.38 11.30
N ASP A 526 19.00 -38.35 10.46
CA ASP A 526 19.07 -37.88 9.07
C ASP A 526 18.24 -36.61 8.80
N SER A 527 17.85 -35.89 9.84
CA SER A 527 17.01 -34.69 9.71
C SER A 527 17.80 -33.51 9.13
N ARG A 528 17.34 -33.00 7.98
CA ARG A 528 17.83 -31.75 7.38
C ARG A 528 16.69 -30.77 7.26
N LEU A 529 16.81 -29.62 7.90
CA LEU A 529 15.73 -28.66 8.07
C LEU A 529 15.99 -27.39 7.27
N LEU A 530 14.99 -26.93 6.53
CA LEU A 530 14.93 -25.57 6.00
C LEU A 530 13.88 -24.79 6.79
N LEU A 531 14.31 -23.79 7.54
CA LEU A 531 13.40 -22.87 8.22
C LEU A 531 13.35 -21.55 7.46
N THR A 532 12.14 -21.07 7.20
CA THR A 532 11.91 -19.83 6.49
C THR A 532 10.92 -18.94 7.20
N ALA A 533 11.04 -17.64 6.97
CA ALA A 533 10.03 -16.66 7.35
C ALA A 533 9.95 -15.54 6.30
N PRO A 534 8.82 -14.82 6.18
CA PRO A 534 8.71 -13.69 5.24
C PRO A 534 9.63 -12.52 5.59
N SER A 535 9.91 -12.30 6.88
CA SER A 535 10.74 -11.20 7.35
C SER A 535 12.12 -11.65 7.86
N ASN A 536 13.11 -10.78 7.73
CA ASN A 536 14.44 -11.02 8.27
C ASN A 536 14.45 -11.15 9.80
N ALA A 537 13.65 -10.35 10.49
CA ALA A 537 13.55 -10.38 11.96
C ALA A 537 13.02 -11.72 12.47
N ALA A 538 11.98 -12.27 11.82
CA ALA A 538 11.45 -13.59 12.19
C ALA A 538 12.46 -14.72 11.90
N ALA A 539 13.16 -14.67 10.76
CA ALA A 539 14.21 -15.64 10.46
C ALA A 539 15.39 -15.56 11.44
N ASP A 540 15.77 -14.37 11.88
CA ASP A 540 16.83 -14.18 12.88
C ASP A 540 16.41 -14.71 14.26
N LEU A 541 15.15 -14.49 14.66
CA LEU A 541 14.60 -15.06 15.89
C LEU A 541 14.70 -16.58 15.90
N LEU A 542 14.45 -17.26 14.77
CA LEU A 542 14.62 -18.71 14.67
C LEU A 542 16.07 -19.14 14.92
N VAL A 543 17.05 -18.41 14.36
CA VAL A 543 18.49 -18.65 14.63
C VAL A 543 18.80 -18.47 16.11
N GLU A 544 18.35 -17.36 16.71
CA GLU A 544 18.64 -17.04 18.11
C GLU A 544 18.05 -18.06 19.10
N ARG A 545 16.93 -18.69 18.75
CA ARG A 545 16.26 -19.71 19.57
C ARG A 545 16.82 -21.12 19.38
N LEU A 546 17.46 -21.38 18.24
CA LEU A 546 18.10 -22.66 17.93
C LEU A 546 19.59 -22.69 18.29
N SER A 547 20.22 -21.53 18.42
CA SER A 547 21.66 -21.39 18.74
C SER A 547 22.08 -22.03 20.06
N ASP A 548 21.14 -22.24 20.99
CA ASP A 548 21.44 -22.85 22.29
C ASP A 548 21.74 -24.36 22.15
N LEU A 549 21.33 -24.96 21.03
CA LEU A 549 21.58 -26.37 20.69
C LEU A 549 22.57 -26.52 19.52
N LEU A 550 22.51 -25.60 18.55
CA LEU A 550 23.24 -25.72 17.29
C LEU A 550 24.48 -24.85 17.24
N LYS A 551 25.61 -25.47 16.86
CA LYS A 551 26.87 -24.77 16.61
C LYS A 551 26.87 -24.13 15.21
N PRO A 552 27.75 -23.16 14.93
CA PRO A 552 27.89 -22.54 13.61
C PRO A 552 28.15 -23.51 12.44
N ASP A 553 28.66 -24.71 12.73
CA ASP A 553 28.88 -25.75 11.72
C ASP A 553 27.63 -26.60 11.43
N ASP A 554 26.65 -26.60 12.35
CA ASP A 554 25.39 -27.33 12.20
C ASP A 554 24.29 -26.47 11.55
N MET A 555 24.35 -25.14 11.72
CA MET A 555 23.31 -24.20 11.30
C MET A 555 23.86 -23.05 10.46
N PHE A 556 23.17 -22.70 9.37
CA PHE A 556 23.51 -21.58 8.52
C PHE A 556 22.34 -20.62 8.30
N ARG A 557 22.58 -19.33 8.51
CA ARG A 557 21.67 -18.23 8.22
C ARG A 557 21.98 -17.64 6.85
N LEU A 558 21.15 -17.99 5.87
CA LEU A 558 21.22 -17.46 4.51
C LEU A 558 20.54 -16.09 4.41
N ASN A 559 21.33 -15.03 4.38
CA ASN A 559 20.89 -13.65 4.19
C ASN A 559 20.96 -13.24 2.72
N ALA A 560 20.08 -12.31 2.32
CA ALA A 560 20.23 -11.61 1.04
C ALA A 560 21.49 -10.73 1.07
N PRO A 561 22.27 -10.61 -0.02
CA PRO A 561 23.46 -9.76 -0.06
C PRO A 561 23.15 -8.27 0.14
N SER A 562 21.93 -7.87 -0.22
CA SER A 562 21.44 -6.51 -0.06
C SER A 562 21.14 -6.13 1.39
N ARG A 563 21.08 -7.13 2.30
CA ARG A 563 20.82 -6.91 3.72
C ARG A 563 22.04 -6.25 4.37
N GLN A 564 21.80 -5.18 5.13
CA GLN A 564 22.86 -4.48 5.85
C GLN A 564 23.34 -5.31 7.04
N THR A 565 24.65 -5.54 7.15
CA THR A 565 25.23 -6.29 8.27
C THR A 565 25.07 -5.56 9.61
N ALA A 566 24.92 -4.24 9.61
CA ALA A 566 24.68 -3.43 10.81
C ALA A 566 23.36 -3.79 11.52
N GLU A 567 22.35 -4.24 10.78
CA GLU A 567 21.03 -4.62 11.31
C GLU A 567 21.01 -5.99 12.01
N VAL A 568 22.12 -6.74 11.96
CA VAL A 568 22.17 -8.14 12.41
C VAL A 568 22.94 -8.26 13.72
N SER A 569 22.36 -8.95 14.70
CA SER A 569 22.97 -9.19 16.00
C SER A 569 24.27 -9.98 15.89
N ALA A 570 25.20 -9.77 16.83
CA ALA A 570 26.48 -10.51 16.85
C ALA A 570 26.26 -12.03 16.93
N LYS A 571 25.22 -12.47 17.65
CA LYS A 571 24.83 -13.88 17.76
C LYS A 571 24.45 -14.47 16.40
N VAL A 572 23.58 -13.80 15.64
CA VAL A 572 23.14 -14.28 14.31
C VAL A 572 24.26 -14.22 13.27
N LYS A 573 25.17 -13.25 13.37
CA LYS A 573 26.33 -13.13 12.48
C LYS A 573 27.24 -14.36 12.51
N GLN A 574 27.36 -15.03 13.67
CA GLN A 574 28.16 -16.26 13.80
C GLN A 574 27.65 -17.41 12.91
N TYR A 575 26.36 -17.41 12.60
CA TYR A 575 25.72 -18.39 11.72
C TYR A 575 25.67 -17.94 10.26
N SER A 576 26.25 -16.79 9.92
CA SER A 576 26.25 -16.25 8.55
C SER A 576 27.65 -16.36 7.92
N ARG A 577 27.74 -16.17 6.60
CA ARG A 577 29.02 -15.95 5.89
C ARG A 577 29.06 -14.50 5.44
N ILE A 578 30.10 -13.76 5.83
CA ILE A 578 30.26 -12.34 5.53
C ILE A 578 31.63 -12.14 4.88
N LYS A 579 31.63 -11.51 3.71
CA LYS A 579 32.85 -11.09 3.00
C LYS A 579 33.15 -9.63 3.31
N ASP A 580 34.42 -9.33 3.55
CA ASP A 580 34.95 -7.98 3.80
C ASP A 580 34.21 -7.22 4.92
N GLY A 581 33.57 -7.95 5.84
CA GLY A 581 32.78 -7.39 6.96
C GLY A 581 31.43 -6.77 6.59
N SER A 582 31.13 -6.56 5.31
CA SER A 582 29.96 -5.78 4.87
C SER A 582 28.92 -6.54 4.05
N THR A 583 29.29 -7.68 3.44
CA THR A 583 28.42 -8.34 2.44
C THR A 583 28.15 -9.79 2.81
N PHE A 584 26.88 -10.16 2.93
CA PHE A 584 26.49 -11.55 3.15
C PHE A 584 26.75 -12.40 1.91
N MET A 585 27.23 -13.63 2.12
CA MET A 585 27.51 -14.59 1.05
C MET A 585 26.75 -15.89 1.24
N CYS A 586 26.50 -16.55 0.12
CA CYS A 586 26.13 -17.96 0.09
C CYS A 586 27.42 -18.80 -0.05
N PRO A 587 27.67 -19.80 0.81
CA PRO A 587 28.82 -20.68 0.70
C PRO A 587 28.73 -21.61 -0.51
N LEU A 588 29.79 -22.37 -0.76
CA LEU A 588 29.84 -23.37 -1.82
C LEU A 588 28.84 -24.51 -1.55
N LEU A 589 28.43 -25.20 -2.61
CA LEU A 589 27.41 -26.25 -2.55
C LEU A 589 27.74 -27.37 -1.54
N GLU A 590 29.00 -27.77 -1.45
CA GLU A 590 29.42 -28.84 -0.52
C GLU A 590 29.31 -28.42 0.95
N GLU A 591 29.62 -27.16 1.25
CA GLU A 591 29.41 -26.60 2.59
C GLU A 591 27.91 -26.41 2.88
N LEU A 592 27.12 -25.97 1.89
CA LEU A 592 25.66 -25.91 2.06
C LEU A 592 25.06 -27.27 2.43
N LYS A 593 25.55 -28.35 1.81
CA LYS A 593 25.12 -29.72 2.11
C LYS A 593 25.56 -30.22 3.47
N SER A 594 26.59 -29.63 4.11
CA SER A 594 27.04 -30.09 5.43
C SER A 594 26.15 -29.59 6.56
N PHE A 595 25.47 -28.45 6.41
CA PHE A 595 24.57 -27.93 7.44
C PHE A 595 23.36 -28.85 7.65
N LYS A 596 22.99 -29.05 8.93
CA LYS A 596 21.76 -29.74 9.32
C LYS A 596 20.56 -28.80 9.22
N VAL A 597 20.77 -27.52 9.49
CA VAL A 597 19.71 -26.51 9.52
C VAL A 597 20.11 -25.31 8.68
N ILE A 598 19.27 -24.93 7.71
CA ILE A 598 19.41 -23.68 6.99
C ILE A 598 18.22 -22.79 7.33
N VAL A 599 18.49 -21.57 7.77
CA VAL A 599 17.49 -20.54 8.07
C VAL A 599 17.57 -19.42 7.05
N SER A 600 16.45 -19.03 6.44
CA SER A 600 16.43 -18.00 5.39
C SER A 600 15.13 -17.20 5.39
N THR A 601 15.05 -16.11 4.60
CA THR A 601 13.73 -15.57 4.24
C THR A 601 13.12 -16.37 3.10
N CYS A 602 11.79 -16.37 2.95
CA CYS A 602 11.11 -17.10 1.87
C CYS A 602 11.70 -16.77 0.48
N THR A 603 11.99 -15.50 0.22
CA THR A 603 12.64 -15.06 -1.02
C THR A 603 14.09 -15.54 -1.14
N SER A 604 14.87 -15.43 -0.06
CA SER A 604 16.30 -15.83 -0.08
C SER A 604 16.48 -17.33 -0.27
N ALA A 605 15.52 -18.16 0.17
CA ALA A 605 15.53 -19.61 -0.08
C ALA A 605 15.63 -19.97 -1.57
N SER A 606 15.22 -19.09 -2.49
CA SER A 606 15.42 -19.27 -3.94
C SER A 606 16.88 -19.39 -4.36
N ILE A 607 17.80 -18.85 -3.56
CA ILE A 607 19.25 -18.94 -3.81
C ILE A 607 19.68 -20.40 -3.75
N LEU A 608 19.15 -21.19 -2.81
CA LEU A 608 19.50 -22.61 -2.63
C LEU A 608 19.24 -23.42 -3.91
N ALA A 609 18.08 -23.23 -4.52
CA ALA A 609 17.75 -23.83 -5.81
C ALA A 609 18.67 -23.34 -6.93
N GLY A 610 18.98 -22.03 -6.91
CA GLY A 610 19.80 -21.41 -7.92
C GLY A 610 21.26 -21.86 -7.89
N VAL A 611 21.83 -22.15 -6.72
CA VAL A 611 23.19 -22.69 -6.57
C VAL A 611 23.27 -24.21 -6.77
N GLY A 612 22.16 -24.84 -7.15
CA GLY A 612 22.11 -26.27 -7.49
C GLY A 612 21.95 -27.20 -6.29
N LEU A 613 21.40 -26.74 -5.16
CA LEU A 613 21.03 -27.64 -4.07
C LEU A 613 20.00 -28.68 -4.58
N PRO A 614 20.23 -29.99 -4.38
CA PRO A 614 19.35 -31.01 -4.93
C PRO A 614 17.92 -30.90 -4.39
N LYS A 615 16.94 -31.19 -5.26
CA LYS A 615 15.56 -31.41 -4.80
C LYS A 615 15.55 -32.56 -3.80
N GLY A 616 14.86 -32.38 -2.68
CA GLY A 616 14.80 -33.39 -1.62
C GLY A 616 15.96 -33.40 -0.65
N HIS A 617 16.83 -32.39 -0.71
CA HIS A 617 17.88 -32.22 0.28
C HIS A 617 17.33 -32.04 1.70
N PHE A 618 16.24 -31.29 1.87
CA PHE A 618 15.61 -31.12 3.18
C PHE A 618 14.54 -32.17 3.42
N SER A 619 14.59 -32.80 4.59
CA SER A 619 13.54 -33.71 5.05
C SER A 619 12.33 -32.94 5.59
N HIS A 620 12.53 -31.75 6.13
CA HIS A 620 11.47 -30.89 6.66
C HIS A 620 11.67 -29.44 6.22
N ILE A 621 10.56 -28.78 5.86
CA ILE A 621 10.53 -27.36 5.54
C ILE A 621 9.53 -26.69 6.48
N PHE A 622 9.98 -25.66 7.19
CA PHE A 622 9.17 -24.85 8.09
C PHE A 622 9.01 -23.44 7.52
N VAL A 623 7.80 -22.91 7.63
CA VAL A 623 7.48 -21.51 7.29
C VAL A 623 6.85 -20.86 8.52
N ASP A 624 7.65 -20.12 9.27
CA ASP A 624 7.12 -19.30 10.36
C ASP A 624 6.49 -18.02 9.79
N GLU A 625 5.46 -17.50 10.47
CA GLU A 625 4.69 -16.35 10.00
C GLU A 625 4.13 -16.52 8.57
N ALA A 626 3.80 -17.76 8.17
CA ALA A 626 3.34 -18.08 6.81
C ALA A 626 2.11 -17.27 6.36
N GLY A 627 1.27 -16.80 7.30
CA GLY A 627 0.14 -15.92 7.01
C GLY A 627 0.51 -14.53 6.47
N GLN A 628 1.78 -14.13 6.58
CA GLN A 628 2.32 -12.89 6.01
C GLN A 628 2.94 -13.10 4.61
N ALA A 629 3.09 -14.35 4.16
CA ALA A 629 3.64 -14.69 2.85
C ALA A 629 2.55 -14.75 1.79
N THR A 630 2.87 -14.36 0.56
CA THR A 630 2.00 -14.71 -0.57
C THR A 630 2.16 -16.19 -0.90
N GLU A 631 1.13 -16.81 -1.47
CA GLU A 631 1.19 -18.24 -1.79
C GLU A 631 2.35 -18.60 -2.72
N PRO A 632 2.66 -17.83 -3.79
CA PRO A 632 3.82 -18.12 -4.63
C PRO A 632 5.17 -17.97 -3.92
N GLN A 633 5.28 -17.13 -2.88
CA GLN A 633 6.48 -17.06 -2.03
C GLN A 633 6.66 -18.34 -1.22
N SER A 634 5.58 -18.95 -0.73
CA SER A 634 5.63 -20.24 -0.03
C SER A 634 5.95 -21.40 -0.99
N VAL A 635 5.41 -21.36 -2.21
CA VAL A 635 5.69 -22.36 -3.26
C VAL A 635 7.15 -22.37 -3.72
N LEU A 636 7.82 -21.22 -3.68
CA LEU A 636 9.23 -21.08 -4.02
C LEU A 636 10.12 -22.10 -3.27
N LEU A 637 9.79 -22.35 -2.00
CA LEU A 637 10.49 -23.29 -1.12
C LEU A 637 10.40 -24.73 -1.65
N LEU A 638 9.22 -25.07 -2.15
CA LEU A 638 8.89 -26.40 -2.62
C LEU A 638 9.59 -26.68 -3.94
N ALA A 639 9.51 -25.77 -4.92
CA ALA A 639 10.07 -26.00 -6.26
C ALA A 639 11.60 -26.21 -6.26
N GLY A 640 12.29 -25.59 -5.31
CA GLY A 640 13.74 -25.58 -5.23
C GLY A 640 14.40 -26.65 -4.36
N THR A 641 13.71 -27.15 -3.32
CA THR A 641 14.41 -27.86 -2.23
C THR A 641 13.66 -29.04 -1.61
N GLY A 642 12.35 -29.18 -1.83
CA GLY A 642 11.54 -30.25 -1.25
C GLY A 642 11.72 -31.61 -1.95
N ARG A 643 11.56 -32.71 -1.21
CA ARG A 643 11.65 -34.09 -1.74
C ARG A 643 10.52 -34.35 -2.74
N ALA A 644 10.85 -35.00 -3.86
CA ALA A 644 9.83 -35.67 -4.67
C ALA A 644 9.44 -36.91 -3.86
N VAL A 645 8.16 -37.03 -3.53
CA VAL A 645 7.61 -38.24 -2.95
C VAL A 645 6.91 -38.91 -4.11
N ASP A 646 7.51 -39.98 -4.62
CA ASP A 646 6.86 -40.87 -5.60
C ASP A 646 5.68 -41.61 -4.96
#